data_AF-A0A3L7NHZ0-F1
#
_entry.id   AF-A0A3L7NHZ0-F1
#
_cell.length_a   1.000
_cell.length_b   1.000
_cell.length_c   1.000
_cell.angle_alpha   90.00
_cell.angle_beta   90.00
_cell.angle_gamma   90.00
#
_symmetry.space_group_name_H-M   'P 1'
#
loop_
_entity.id
_entity.type
_entity.pdbx_description
1 polymer ?
#
loop_
_entity_poly.entity_id
_entity_poly.type
_entity_poly.pdbx_seq_one_letter_code
_entity_poly.pdbx_strand_id
1 'polypeptide(L)'
;MARTNSAAARTPRSVSSRVPRKPASHRRLSSLRRGRRRRQTCHREGAASMNQPLSLPGCTPEPLGNYLKALGLFRLVSEQADPNARAWWKKGCLWLQTGLSRTELEEFFLVGVGTEKSPVYAPTPIFAPWGGRPGFYANGNTKARERQQRLMQTAHVRFDQCRETLQIITSLLAARGWIDDYEKVTKKDATKQECIRACRMIVPPAATEWFDAAIAMEESETYGALFGTGGNEGSTDLTNNFLELVEDALGFPTPKPFSNEGLQAALFLAPRSAGSDVPGGQSFPSTAEAPNAGQDFVGKTSTNPWDVVLMMEGCVLFAGALTKRLSQYGKGKAAFPFMLSYVATDASGESVREQPKQDVKSEKCRAEFWMPIWNQPCSLADFKAMLAEGRLQRRNGANAEHSVRAMEAVAALGVSRGIRSFKRFGLFERRGQGYYIASQLGDFIVPDKPVRSLDLIEQIDEFRNQAYTSLREGPRVPDRVLYARANLEKAVARVLRRDIGADGVDAASLVGVVVGAAQLEREVSTLKDHSKMLRPCQWLCGLWQKRSNGLSFDDGTEEFRLASAVAAIAPWGKVERAGRTIPAVDAIRCNLLPISRDTSATRYWNWDDTSRSAVWSTSATLLDNFARVMQRRLIDTTRGAGVGLPLASFYGASFSDLLKLWNQQLDETRIADLIHGLSLMKSWASDDEGRAGDTFTPDLSPTAVWFDALDQPHATFELPRDLSGRDLLSATDVQAAFELPRGYALLKLCFLGGRLPPRPIEKQAARSDGTEPYPSASIDILRMLSAGRMPDAMSRAAAKLKALGYPTLIPDAALRSAEFDLAPSECRRLAGLLLIPIRHPGALASLVIKPKPF
;
A
#
# COMPACT_ATOMS: atom_id res chain seq x y z
N MET A 1 -40.02 -13.29 -50.55
CA MET A 1 -40.40 -14.51 -51.30
C MET A 1 -39.14 -15.34 -51.54
N ALA A 2 -39.24 -16.67 -51.39
CA ALA A 2 -38.22 -17.73 -51.56
C ALA A 2 -37.02 -17.68 -50.58
N ARG A 3 -36.93 -18.47 -49.49
CA ARG A 3 -36.86 -19.94 -49.26
C ARG A 3 -35.66 -20.65 -49.90
N THR A 4 -34.79 -21.21 -49.06
CA THR A 4 -34.51 -22.67 -49.00
C THR A 4 -33.83 -23.06 -47.68
N ASN A 5 -34.19 -24.27 -47.21
CA ASN A 5 -33.90 -24.93 -45.94
C ASN A 5 -32.84 -26.04 -46.12
N SER A 6 -32.16 -26.46 -45.04
CA SER A 6 -32.23 -27.83 -44.45
C SER A 6 -31.23 -27.93 -43.27
N ALA A 7 -31.68 -28.19 -42.02
CA ALA A 7 -31.90 -29.48 -41.32
C ALA A 7 -30.61 -30.01 -40.64
N ALA A 8 -30.52 -30.57 -39.43
CA ALA A 8 -31.45 -31.03 -38.37
C ALA A 8 -30.63 -31.15 -37.04
N ALA A 9 -31.12 -30.71 -35.87
CA ALA A 9 -31.91 -31.41 -34.83
C ALA A 9 -31.14 -32.27 -33.79
N ARG A 10 -31.24 -31.91 -32.49
CA ARG A 10 -31.79 -32.78 -31.41
C ARG A 10 -31.97 -32.02 -30.08
N THR A 11 -33.14 -32.23 -29.47
CA THR A 11 -33.76 -31.65 -28.27
C THR A 11 -33.17 -32.11 -26.93
N PRO A 12 -33.33 -31.35 -25.82
CA PRO A 12 -33.31 -31.90 -24.47
C PRO A 12 -34.72 -31.98 -23.84
N ARG A 13 -34.95 -33.11 -23.15
CA ARG A 13 -36.19 -33.53 -22.48
C ARG A 13 -36.43 -32.85 -21.12
N SER A 14 -37.70 -32.93 -20.73
CA SER A 14 -38.38 -32.44 -19.54
C SER A 14 -37.79 -32.78 -18.17
N VAL A 15 -37.95 -31.81 -17.27
CA VAL A 15 -37.69 -31.83 -15.83
C VAL A 15 -38.75 -32.65 -15.08
N SER A 16 -38.32 -33.48 -14.13
CA SER A 16 -39.17 -33.98 -13.04
C SER A 16 -38.46 -33.87 -11.69
N SER A 17 -39.25 -33.32 -10.76
CA SER A 17 -39.19 -33.24 -9.30
C SER A 17 -38.16 -34.08 -8.52
N ARG A 18 -37.45 -33.41 -7.58
CA ARG A 18 -36.93 -34.01 -6.34
C ARG A 18 -37.22 -33.12 -5.12
N VAL A 19 -37.85 -33.77 -4.15
CA VAL A 19 -38.23 -33.37 -2.78
C VAL A 19 -36.97 -33.19 -1.89
N PRO A 20 -37.04 -32.46 -0.75
CA PRO A 20 -36.01 -31.51 -0.31
C PRO A 20 -35.00 -32.08 0.68
N ARG A 21 -33.78 -31.51 0.70
CA ARG A 21 -32.81 -31.70 1.78
C ARG A 21 -32.72 -30.43 2.63
N LYS A 22 -33.09 -30.58 3.90
CA LYS A 22 -33.02 -29.58 4.98
C LYS A 22 -31.60 -29.03 5.20
N PRO A 23 -31.48 -27.81 5.75
CA PRO A 23 -30.21 -27.15 6.00
C PRO A 23 -29.50 -27.76 7.21
N ALA A 24 -28.20 -28.04 7.08
CA ALA A 24 -27.38 -28.43 8.22
C ALA A 24 -27.13 -27.19 9.10
N SER A 25 -27.64 -27.29 10.30
CA SER A 25 -27.58 -26.35 11.41
C SER A 25 -26.16 -25.91 11.78
N HIS A 26 -26.03 -24.63 12.08
CA HIS A 26 -25.05 -24.06 12.99
C HIS A 26 -24.79 -24.98 14.20
N ARG A 27 -23.60 -25.57 14.28
CA ARG A 27 -23.04 -26.00 15.56
C ARG A 27 -21.99 -24.97 15.99
N ARG A 28 -22.42 -24.11 16.92
CA ARG A 28 -21.52 -23.46 17.87
C ARG A 28 -20.70 -24.55 18.54
N LEU A 29 -19.39 -24.58 18.31
CA LEU A 29 -18.49 -25.29 19.21
C LEU A 29 -18.13 -24.35 20.36
N SER A 30 -18.70 -24.72 21.49
CA SER A 30 -18.58 -24.18 22.82
C SER A 30 -17.13 -23.98 23.27
N SER A 31 -16.93 -22.88 23.97
CA SER A 31 -15.94 -22.66 25.03
C SER A 31 -15.49 -23.96 25.71
N LEU A 32 -14.27 -24.39 25.43
CA LEU A 32 -13.58 -25.38 26.26
C LEU A 32 -12.66 -24.64 27.24
N ARG A 33 -13.08 -24.75 28.50
CA ARG A 33 -12.48 -24.27 29.73
C ARG A 33 -10.96 -24.48 29.77
N ARG A 34 -10.28 -23.51 30.41
CA ARG A 34 -8.95 -23.66 31.03
C ARG A 34 -8.93 -24.92 31.90
N GLY A 35 -8.40 -26.02 31.37
CA GLY A 35 -8.01 -27.19 32.13
C GLY A 35 -6.60 -27.01 32.66
N ARG A 36 -6.46 -26.62 33.94
CA ARG A 36 -5.24 -26.86 34.72
C ARG A 36 -4.99 -28.38 34.72
N ARG A 37 -4.08 -28.88 33.88
CA ARG A 37 -3.50 -30.21 34.08
C ARG A 37 -2.23 -30.08 34.91
N ARG A 38 -2.30 -30.69 36.09
CA ARG A 38 -1.20 -30.90 37.03
C ARG A 38 0.00 -31.50 36.30
N ARG A 39 1.19 -30.99 36.62
CA ARG A 39 2.48 -31.66 36.40
C ARG A 39 2.36 -33.08 36.96
N GLN A 40 2.48 -34.07 36.09
CA GLN A 40 2.78 -35.45 36.47
C GLN A 40 4.10 -35.77 35.78
N THR A 41 5.16 -35.67 36.57
CA THR A 41 6.52 -36.08 36.23
C THR A 41 6.54 -37.59 36.10
N CYS A 42 6.50 -38.09 34.86
CA CYS A 42 6.94 -39.45 34.57
C CYS A 42 8.44 -39.38 34.28
N HIS A 43 9.24 -39.71 35.30
CA HIS A 43 10.64 -40.09 35.10
C HIS A 43 10.64 -41.32 34.18
N ARG A 44 11.10 -41.12 32.94
CA ARG A 44 11.62 -42.20 32.09
C ARG A 44 13.08 -41.85 31.81
N GLU A 45 13.94 -42.67 32.41
CA GLU A 45 15.38 -42.68 32.22
C GLU A 45 15.72 -42.94 30.75
N GLY A 46 16.67 -42.16 30.24
CA GLY A 46 17.02 -42.02 28.84
C GLY A 46 17.48 -40.60 28.56
N ALA A 47 18.33 -40.05 29.45
CA ALA A 47 18.92 -38.73 29.29
C ALA A 47 20.03 -38.81 28.22
N ALA A 48 19.64 -38.73 26.94
CA ALA A 48 20.55 -38.23 25.93
C ALA A 48 20.88 -36.77 26.30
N SER A 49 22.15 -36.49 26.55
CA SER A 49 22.68 -35.14 26.74
C SER A 49 22.22 -34.25 25.58
N MET A 50 21.17 -33.47 25.75
CA MET A 50 20.78 -32.48 24.75
C MET A 50 21.81 -31.33 24.80
N ASN A 51 22.69 -31.29 23.81
CA ASN A 51 23.64 -30.20 23.62
C ASN A 51 22.91 -28.85 23.57
N GLN A 52 23.55 -27.82 24.12
CA GLN A 52 23.02 -26.46 24.04
C GLN A 52 22.93 -26.02 22.57
N PRO A 53 21.88 -25.26 22.19
CA PRO A 53 21.77 -24.73 20.84
C PRO A 53 22.99 -23.90 20.42
N LEU A 54 23.48 -24.13 19.22
CA LEU A 54 24.59 -23.41 18.61
C LEU A 54 24.10 -22.08 18.01
N SER A 55 24.77 -20.98 18.36
CA SER A 55 24.57 -19.68 17.73
C SER A 55 25.49 -19.54 16.52
N LEU A 56 24.94 -19.18 15.36
CA LEU A 56 25.66 -19.08 14.08
C LEU A 56 25.68 -17.62 13.59
N PRO A 57 26.52 -16.74 14.19
CA PRO A 57 26.51 -15.30 13.86
C PRO A 57 26.92 -14.99 12.41
N GLY A 58 27.56 -15.91 11.68
CA GLY A 58 27.80 -15.77 10.24
C GLY A 58 26.55 -16.00 9.38
N CYS A 59 25.52 -16.64 9.92
CA CYS A 59 24.23 -16.91 9.27
C CYS A 59 23.19 -15.87 9.67
N THR A 60 23.35 -14.63 9.21
CA THR A 60 22.38 -13.54 9.40
C THR A 60 21.22 -13.64 8.38
N PRO A 61 20.05 -13.03 8.65
CA PRO A 61 18.95 -13.03 7.69
C PRO A 61 19.17 -12.06 6.51
N GLU A 62 20.29 -11.34 6.50
CA GLU A 62 20.62 -10.26 5.58
C GLU A 62 22.14 -10.24 5.32
N PRO A 63 22.62 -10.09 4.07
CA PRO A 63 21.88 -9.99 2.80
C PRO A 63 21.17 -11.29 2.40
N LEU A 64 20.43 -11.29 1.28
CA LEU A 64 19.69 -12.47 0.79
C LEU A 64 20.56 -13.74 0.73
N GLY A 65 21.82 -13.59 0.33
CA GLY A 65 22.79 -14.69 0.32
C GLY A 65 23.01 -15.32 1.69
N ASN A 66 23.09 -14.53 2.78
CA ASN A 66 23.26 -15.06 4.14
C ASN A 66 22.00 -15.80 4.63
N TYR A 67 20.81 -15.32 4.27
CA TYR A 67 19.56 -16.03 4.58
C TYR A 67 19.54 -17.41 3.92
N LEU A 68 19.82 -17.48 2.61
CA LEU A 68 19.87 -18.73 1.85
C LEU A 68 20.99 -19.65 2.33
N LYS A 69 22.16 -19.10 2.68
CA LYS A 69 23.26 -19.84 3.32
C LYS A 69 22.83 -20.52 4.62
N ALA A 70 22.12 -19.79 5.48
CA ALA A 70 21.61 -20.32 6.73
C ALA A 70 20.65 -21.50 6.49
N LEU A 71 19.81 -21.40 5.46
CA LEU A 71 18.93 -22.50 5.03
C LEU A 71 19.71 -23.70 4.48
N GLY A 72 20.78 -23.47 3.72
CA GLY A 72 21.63 -24.54 3.18
C GLY A 72 22.34 -25.31 4.28
N LEU A 73 22.92 -24.61 5.24
CA LEU A 73 23.47 -25.22 6.45
C LEU A 73 22.41 -26.07 7.18
N PHE A 74 21.22 -25.52 7.40
CA PHE A 74 20.14 -26.25 8.08
C PHE A 74 19.70 -27.49 7.32
N ARG A 75 19.56 -27.40 5.99
CA ARG A 75 19.24 -28.53 5.11
C ARG A 75 20.30 -29.61 5.23
N LEU A 76 21.57 -29.28 5.00
CA LEU A 76 22.66 -30.24 4.94
C LEU A 76 22.85 -30.97 6.26
N VAL A 77 22.83 -30.25 7.39
CA VAL A 77 22.91 -30.89 8.71
C VAL A 77 21.71 -31.82 8.91
N SER A 78 20.50 -31.37 8.59
CA SER A 78 19.29 -32.18 8.80
C SER A 78 19.22 -33.42 7.90
N GLU A 79 19.68 -33.33 6.66
CA GLU A 79 19.58 -34.41 5.67
C GLU A 79 20.75 -35.40 5.76
N GLN A 80 21.95 -34.92 6.10
CA GLN A 80 23.17 -35.72 5.99
C GLN A 80 23.81 -36.08 7.33
N ALA A 81 23.52 -35.36 8.42
CA ALA A 81 24.19 -35.56 9.72
C ALA A 81 23.26 -35.85 10.90
N ASP A 82 22.20 -35.06 11.08
CA ASP A 82 21.29 -35.13 12.21
C ASP A 82 19.84 -34.82 11.79
N PRO A 83 19.03 -35.87 11.51
CA PRO A 83 17.61 -35.72 11.15
C PRO A 83 16.74 -35.03 12.22
N ASN A 84 17.23 -34.97 13.46
CA ASN A 84 16.54 -34.31 14.57
C ASN A 84 16.93 -32.84 14.73
N ALA A 85 17.79 -32.30 13.86
CA ALA A 85 18.17 -30.91 13.89
C ALA A 85 16.95 -29.98 13.80
N ARG A 86 17.00 -28.88 14.55
CA ARG A 86 15.97 -27.84 14.56
C ARG A 86 16.65 -26.48 14.42
N ALA A 87 16.05 -25.57 13.64
CA ALA A 87 16.58 -24.22 13.47
C ALA A 87 15.53 -23.14 13.72
N TRP A 88 15.98 -21.96 14.16
CA TRP A 88 15.15 -20.77 14.30
C TRP A 88 15.99 -19.49 14.33
N TRP A 89 15.35 -18.34 14.12
CA TRP A 89 16.02 -17.05 14.16
C TRP A 89 15.94 -16.46 15.57
N LYS A 90 17.09 -16.02 16.10
CA LYS A 90 17.17 -15.37 17.42
C LYS A 90 18.36 -14.43 17.46
N LYS A 91 18.16 -13.21 17.97
CA LYS A 91 19.20 -12.17 18.08
C LYS A 91 19.93 -11.87 16.75
N GLY A 92 19.20 -11.89 15.63
CA GLY A 92 19.75 -11.50 14.33
C GLY A 92 20.55 -12.59 13.59
N CYS A 93 20.59 -13.82 14.10
CA CYS A 93 21.25 -14.94 13.42
C CYS A 93 20.42 -16.24 13.52
N LEU A 94 20.81 -17.23 12.72
CA LEU A 94 20.26 -18.58 12.83
C LEU A 94 20.82 -19.30 14.06
N TRP A 95 19.94 -19.95 14.80
CA TRP A 95 20.29 -20.86 15.89
C TRP A 95 19.99 -22.28 15.45
N LEU A 96 20.91 -23.19 15.72
CA LEU A 96 20.81 -24.60 15.36
C LEU A 96 20.86 -25.47 16.61
N GLN A 97 19.81 -26.24 16.86
CA GLN A 97 19.82 -27.31 17.83
C GLN A 97 20.12 -28.61 17.09
N THR A 98 21.23 -29.26 17.45
CA THR A 98 21.70 -30.51 16.84
C THR A 98 22.48 -31.32 17.87
N GLY A 99 22.65 -32.61 17.63
CA GLY A 99 23.56 -33.48 18.37
C GLY A 99 25.04 -33.11 18.19
N LEU A 100 25.41 -32.40 17.12
CA LEU A 100 26.79 -32.00 16.85
C LEU A 100 27.25 -30.87 17.77
N SER A 101 28.46 -30.98 18.30
CA SER A 101 29.19 -29.85 18.89
C SER A 101 29.65 -28.87 17.81
N ARG A 102 30.16 -27.70 18.23
CA ARG A 102 30.74 -26.72 17.30
C ARG A 102 31.85 -27.32 16.45
N THR A 103 32.77 -28.07 17.07
CA THR A 103 33.90 -28.68 16.37
C THR A 103 33.43 -29.76 15.40
N GLU A 104 32.51 -30.63 15.83
CA GLU A 104 31.95 -31.66 14.96
C GLU A 104 31.17 -31.06 13.78
N LEU A 105 30.53 -29.90 13.95
CA LEU A 105 29.89 -29.18 12.85
C LEU A 105 30.91 -28.68 11.81
N GLU A 106 32.05 -28.14 12.24
CA GLU A 106 33.14 -27.74 11.33
C GLU A 106 33.75 -28.97 10.64
N GLU A 107 33.99 -30.04 11.40
CA GLU A 107 34.51 -31.32 10.88
C GLU A 107 33.58 -31.95 9.86
N PHE A 108 32.26 -31.95 10.07
CA PHE A 108 31.27 -32.46 9.11
C PHE A 108 31.48 -31.90 7.70
N PHE A 109 31.71 -30.58 7.58
CA PHE A 109 31.94 -29.93 6.30
C PHE A 109 33.33 -30.19 5.73
N LEU A 110 34.36 -30.16 6.58
CA LEU A 110 35.75 -30.24 6.14
C LEU A 110 36.19 -31.68 5.87
N VAL A 111 36.04 -32.58 6.84
CA VAL A 111 36.72 -33.88 6.88
C VAL A 111 35.81 -35.07 7.20
N GLY A 112 34.62 -34.86 7.75
CA GLY A 112 33.70 -35.87 8.28
C GLY A 112 33.76 -35.98 9.81
N VAL A 113 32.66 -36.41 10.43
CA VAL A 113 32.51 -36.49 11.90
C VAL A 113 32.96 -37.85 12.45
N GLY A 114 33.54 -37.85 13.65
CA GLY A 114 33.90 -39.06 14.38
C GLY A 114 35.11 -39.81 13.81
N THR A 115 35.42 -40.97 14.39
CA THR A 115 36.60 -41.77 14.01
C THR A 115 36.52 -42.30 12.58
N GLU A 116 35.32 -42.58 12.11
CA GLU A 116 35.06 -43.06 10.75
C GLU A 116 34.98 -41.94 9.71
N LYS A 117 35.08 -40.66 10.14
CA LYS A 117 34.89 -39.48 9.30
C LYS A 117 33.59 -39.55 8.48
N SER A 118 32.55 -40.05 9.14
CA SER A 118 31.23 -40.28 8.57
C SER A 118 30.18 -39.99 9.66
N PRO A 119 29.17 -39.16 9.38
CA PRO A 119 28.86 -38.56 8.08
C PRO A 119 29.82 -37.44 7.67
N VAL A 120 29.94 -37.22 6.36
CA VAL A 120 30.73 -36.14 5.73
C VAL A 120 29.85 -35.40 4.72
N TYR A 121 29.98 -34.08 4.67
CA TYR A 121 29.24 -33.25 3.73
C TYR A 121 29.49 -33.68 2.27
N ALA A 122 28.41 -34.07 1.59
CA ALA A 122 28.36 -34.35 0.16
C ALA A 122 27.62 -33.21 -0.57
N PRO A 123 28.27 -32.49 -1.51
CA PRO A 123 27.62 -31.41 -2.27
C PRO A 123 26.47 -31.92 -3.15
N THR A 124 25.42 -31.12 -3.29
CA THR A 124 24.31 -31.39 -4.20
C THR A 124 24.79 -31.28 -5.65
N PRO A 125 24.44 -32.23 -6.55
CA PRO A 125 24.79 -32.14 -7.96
C PRO A 125 24.03 -31.00 -8.69
N ILE A 126 24.64 -29.82 -8.75
CA ILE A 126 24.08 -28.62 -9.41
C ILE A 126 24.78 -28.41 -10.76
N PHE A 127 24.10 -28.78 -11.85
CA PHE A 127 24.61 -28.65 -13.22
C PHE A 127 23.55 -28.07 -14.17
N ALA A 128 23.99 -27.22 -15.10
CA ALA A 128 23.13 -26.68 -16.17
C ALA A 128 23.80 -26.87 -17.55
N PRO A 129 23.62 -28.01 -18.24
CA PRO A 129 24.14 -28.21 -19.60
C PRO A 129 23.53 -27.22 -20.63
N TRP A 130 22.41 -26.58 -20.33
CA TRP A 130 21.82 -25.49 -21.11
C TRP A 130 22.33 -24.08 -20.70
N GLY A 131 23.29 -24.02 -19.78
CA GLY A 131 23.89 -22.81 -19.23
C GLY A 131 24.59 -21.95 -20.28
N GLY A 132 24.97 -20.73 -19.92
CA GLY A 132 25.57 -19.75 -20.83
C GLY A 132 27.04 -20.02 -21.16
N ARG A 133 27.77 -20.79 -20.34
CA ARG A 133 29.17 -21.22 -20.58
C ARG A 133 29.53 -22.52 -19.82
N PRO A 134 28.79 -23.62 -20.05
CA PRO A 134 28.94 -24.83 -19.26
C PRO A 134 30.15 -25.66 -19.73
N GLY A 135 30.64 -26.55 -18.85
CA GLY A 135 31.84 -27.37 -19.10
C GLY A 135 31.66 -28.60 -20.00
N PHE A 136 30.44 -28.91 -20.44
CA PHE A 136 30.13 -30.18 -21.10
C PHE A 136 30.59 -30.30 -22.56
N TYR A 137 30.80 -29.20 -23.26
CA TYR A 137 30.94 -29.19 -24.72
C TYR A 137 32.40 -29.04 -25.18
N ALA A 138 32.76 -29.71 -26.28
CA ALA A 138 34.12 -29.68 -26.84
C ALA A 138 34.55 -28.27 -27.30
N ASN A 139 33.62 -27.48 -27.84
CA ASN A 139 33.80 -26.07 -28.20
C ASN A 139 33.31 -25.09 -27.10
N GLY A 140 33.01 -25.59 -25.90
CA GLY A 140 32.55 -24.81 -24.75
C GLY A 140 33.69 -24.25 -23.89
N ASN A 141 33.38 -23.90 -22.64
CA ASN A 141 34.32 -23.28 -21.70
C ASN A 141 35.41 -24.27 -21.24
N THR A 142 36.66 -24.04 -21.67
CA THR A 142 37.81 -24.93 -21.37
C THR A 142 38.07 -25.08 -19.87
N LYS A 143 38.07 -23.98 -19.10
CA LYS A 143 38.32 -24.03 -17.64
C LYS A 143 37.25 -24.84 -16.91
N ALA A 144 35.99 -24.67 -17.30
CA ALA A 144 34.88 -25.44 -16.73
C ALA A 144 34.99 -26.93 -17.03
N ARG A 145 35.42 -27.29 -18.24
CA ARG A 145 35.64 -28.68 -18.67
C ARG A 145 36.78 -29.35 -17.92
N GLU A 146 37.92 -28.67 -17.80
CA GLU A 146 39.07 -29.16 -17.02
C GLU A 146 38.69 -29.40 -15.56
N ARG A 147 37.86 -28.53 -14.98
CA ARG A 147 37.31 -28.71 -13.63
C ARG A 147 36.41 -29.94 -13.52
N GLN A 148 35.52 -30.14 -14.48
CA GLN A 148 34.69 -31.35 -14.54
C GLN A 148 35.54 -32.62 -14.67
N GLN A 149 36.64 -32.58 -15.43
CA GLN A 149 37.60 -33.70 -15.52
C GLN A 149 38.28 -33.97 -14.17
N ARG A 150 38.74 -32.94 -13.46
CA ARG A 150 39.31 -33.09 -12.11
C ARG A 150 38.29 -33.66 -11.11
N LEU A 151 37.03 -33.21 -11.18
CA LEU A 151 35.94 -33.78 -10.37
C LEU A 151 35.77 -35.28 -10.67
N MET A 152 35.78 -35.70 -11.94
CA MET A 152 35.68 -37.11 -12.33
C MET A 152 36.86 -37.96 -11.84
N GLN A 153 38.05 -37.37 -11.74
CA GLN A 153 39.26 -38.03 -11.25
C GLN A 153 39.36 -38.07 -9.71
N THR A 154 38.56 -37.27 -9.01
CA THR A 154 38.60 -37.18 -7.55
C THR A 154 37.89 -38.39 -6.92
N ALA A 155 38.63 -39.22 -6.17
CA ALA A 155 38.13 -40.49 -5.61
C ALA A 155 37.38 -40.37 -4.28
N HIS A 156 37.24 -39.17 -3.71
CA HIS A 156 36.60 -38.99 -2.39
C HIS A 156 35.07 -39.24 -2.48
N VAL A 157 34.54 -40.02 -1.53
CA VAL A 157 33.14 -40.47 -1.47
C VAL A 157 32.10 -39.34 -1.50
N ARG A 158 32.42 -38.20 -0.86
CA ARG A 158 31.57 -36.99 -0.88
C ARG A 158 31.16 -36.49 -2.27
N PHE A 159 31.92 -36.83 -3.32
CA PHE A 159 31.65 -36.37 -4.69
C PHE A 159 30.95 -37.42 -5.56
N ASP A 160 30.61 -38.59 -5.01
CA ASP A 160 30.05 -39.72 -5.77
C ASP A 160 28.80 -39.31 -6.56
N GLN A 161 27.86 -38.62 -5.90
CA GLN A 161 26.63 -38.14 -6.53
C GLN A 161 26.89 -37.10 -7.65
N CYS A 162 27.88 -36.24 -7.45
CA CYS A 162 28.29 -35.26 -8.46
C CYS A 162 28.93 -35.94 -9.68
N ARG A 163 29.80 -36.92 -9.47
CA ARG A 163 30.44 -37.70 -10.56
C ARG A 163 29.40 -38.52 -11.33
N GLU A 164 28.51 -39.21 -10.63
CA GLU A 164 27.41 -39.96 -11.23
C GLU A 164 26.53 -39.06 -12.12
N THR A 165 26.07 -37.92 -11.58
CA THR A 165 25.23 -36.98 -12.33
C THR A 165 25.95 -36.40 -13.55
N LEU A 166 27.22 -36.01 -13.38
CA LEU A 166 28.06 -35.50 -14.47
C LEU A 166 28.23 -36.53 -15.59
N GLN A 167 28.46 -37.81 -15.24
CA GLN A 167 28.58 -38.90 -16.19
C GLN A 167 27.27 -39.17 -16.93
N ILE A 168 26.13 -39.15 -16.23
CA ILE A 168 24.79 -39.34 -16.82
C ILE A 168 24.49 -38.23 -17.83
N ILE A 169 24.68 -36.96 -17.46
CA ILE A 169 24.42 -35.81 -18.34
C ILE A 169 25.36 -35.88 -19.56
N THR A 170 26.64 -36.15 -19.36
CA THR A 170 27.62 -36.25 -20.47
C THR A 170 27.23 -37.37 -21.45
N SER A 171 26.82 -38.52 -20.92
CA SER A 171 26.37 -39.66 -21.74
C SER A 171 25.10 -39.34 -22.53
N LEU A 172 24.15 -38.60 -21.94
CA LEU A 172 22.97 -38.11 -22.65
C LEU A 172 23.33 -37.17 -23.80
N LEU A 173 24.19 -36.18 -23.54
CA LEU A 173 24.60 -35.22 -24.56
C LEU A 173 25.33 -35.93 -25.72
N ALA A 174 26.17 -36.92 -25.42
CA ALA A 174 26.81 -37.76 -26.43
C ALA A 174 25.79 -38.58 -27.24
N ALA A 175 24.87 -39.27 -26.57
CA ALA A 175 23.84 -40.10 -27.21
C ALA A 175 22.88 -39.30 -28.11
N ARG A 176 22.67 -38.01 -27.80
CA ARG A 176 21.86 -37.10 -28.63
C ARG A 176 22.66 -36.36 -29.72
N GLY A 177 23.98 -36.60 -29.81
CA GLY A 177 24.87 -35.91 -30.75
C GLY A 177 24.98 -34.41 -30.48
N TRP A 178 24.90 -34.00 -29.21
CA TRP A 178 24.96 -32.60 -28.77
C TRP A 178 26.30 -32.22 -28.15
N ILE A 179 27.15 -33.19 -27.83
CA ILE A 179 28.41 -32.96 -27.08
C ILE A 179 29.39 -32.00 -27.78
N ASP A 180 29.33 -31.90 -29.11
CA ASP A 180 30.19 -31.02 -29.91
C ASP A 180 29.51 -29.72 -30.36
N ASP A 181 28.23 -29.52 -30.02
CA ASP A 181 27.39 -28.46 -30.57
C ASP A 181 26.73 -27.61 -29.48
N TYR A 182 27.57 -26.89 -28.74
CA TYR A 182 27.16 -25.95 -27.70
C TYR A 182 26.10 -24.95 -28.18
N GLU A 183 26.29 -24.37 -29.36
CA GLU A 183 25.40 -23.33 -29.88
C GLU A 183 24.01 -23.86 -30.20
N LYS A 184 23.91 -25.07 -30.75
CA LYS A 184 22.63 -25.71 -31.03
C LYS A 184 21.82 -25.97 -29.78
N VAL A 185 22.45 -26.33 -28.66
CA VAL A 185 21.72 -26.59 -27.41
C VAL A 185 21.32 -25.29 -26.71
N THR A 186 22.16 -24.26 -26.76
CA THR A 186 21.97 -23.05 -25.94
C THR A 186 21.28 -21.89 -26.65
N LYS A 187 21.48 -21.74 -27.96
CA LYS A 187 20.88 -20.64 -28.75
C LYS A 187 19.54 -21.00 -29.39
N LYS A 188 19.24 -22.30 -29.56
CA LYS A 188 17.97 -22.76 -30.17
C LYS A 188 17.00 -23.22 -29.10
N ASP A 189 15.94 -22.44 -28.87
CA ASP A 189 14.95 -22.66 -27.81
C ASP A 189 14.36 -24.09 -27.80
N ALA A 190 14.05 -24.65 -28.97
CA ALA A 190 13.49 -26.00 -29.06
C ALA A 190 14.46 -27.08 -28.55
N THR A 191 15.74 -26.99 -28.91
CA THR A 191 16.77 -27.93 -28.45
C THR A 191 17.07 -27.71 -26.97
N LYS A 192 17.09 -26.46 -26.51
CA LYS A 192 17.30 -26.11 -25.11
C LYS A 192 16.24 -26.75 -24.22
N GLN A 193 14.97 -26.60 -24.59
CA GLN A 193 13.84 -27.22 -23.91
C GLN A 193 13.93 -28.74 -23.93
N GLU A 194 14.33 -29.33 -25.06
CA GLU A 194 14.54 -30.77 -25.16
C GLU A 194 15.66 -31.26 -24.23
N CYS A 195 16.78 -30.54 -24.17
CA CYS A 195 17.90 -30.84 -23.29
C CYS A 195 17.49 -30.79 -21.82
N ILE A 196 16.77 -29.73 -21.40
CA ILE A 196 16.25 -29.60 -20.02
C ILE A 196 15.32 -30.77 -19.68
N ARG A 197 14.35 -31.08 -20.57
CA ARG A 197 13.42 -32.21 -20.37
C ARG A 197 14.15 -33.54 -20.26
N ALA A 198 15.07 -33.81 -21.17
CA ALA A 198 15.82 -35.05 -21.21
C ALA A 198 16.70 -35.22 -19.98
N CYS A 199 17.40 -34.16 -19.55
CA CYS A 199 18.19 -34.17 -18.33
C CYS A 199 17.31 -34.46 -17.11
N ARG A 200 16.20 -33.72 -16.93
CA ARG A 200 15.30 -33.89 -15.77
C ARG A 200 14.76 -35.32 -15.64
N MET A 201 14.57 -36.05 -16.74
CA MET A 201 14.06 -37.42 -16.72
C MET A 201 15.07 -38.47 -16.27
N ILE A 202 16.36 -38.23 -16.47
CA ILE A 202 17.41 -39.26 -16.29
C ILE A 202 18.31 -39.01 -15.09
N VAL A 203 18.36 -37.77 -14.58
CA VAL A 203 19.27 -37.43 -13.49
C VAL A 203 18.84 -38.11 -12.18
N PRO A 204 19.80 -38.45 -11.29
CA PRO A 204 19.49 -39.05 -10.00
C PRO A 204 18.60 -38.13 -9.13
N PRO A 205 17.87 -38.68 -8.13
CA PRO A 205 17.03 -37.89 -7.23
C PRO A 205 17.75 -36.71 -6.57
N ALA A 206 19.02 -36.88 -6.20
CA ALA A 206 19.85 -35.83 -5.60
C ALA A 206 20.05 -34.62 -6.52
N ALA A 207 20.07 -34.83 -7.84
CA ALA A 207 20.18 -33.76 -8.83
C ALA A 207 18.80 -33.21 -9.23
N THR A 208 17.72 -34.00 -9.13
CA THR A 208 16.36 -33.58 -9.52
C THR A 208 15.91 -32.31 -8.78
N GLU A 209 16.25 -32.17 -7.50
CA GLU A 209 15.86 -31.01 -6.69
C GLU A 209 16.39 -29.69 -7.30
N TRP A 210 17.61 -29.68 -7.86
CA TRP A 210 18.16 -28.50 -8.54
C TRP A 210 17.30 -28.07 -9.74
N PHE A 211 16.90 -29.03 -10.57
CA PHE A 211 16.06 -28.76 -11.73
C PHE A 211 14.71 -28.18 -11.31
N ASP A 212 14.10 -28.77 -10.29
CA ASP A 212 12.78 -28.36 -9.77
C ASP A 212 12.82 -27.03 -9.00
N ALA A 213 13.99 -26.62 -8.50
CA ALA A 213 14.20 -25.30 -7.91
C ALA A 213 14.46 -24.21 -8.98
N ALA A 214 15.19 -24.54 -10.05
CA ALA A 214 15.61 -23.57 -11.05
C ALA A 214 14.59 -23.37 -12.18
N ILE A 215 13.82 -24.41 -12.54
CA ILE A 215 13.00 -24.44 -13.77
C ILE A 215 11.63 -25.09 -13.50
N ALA A 216 10.55 -24.40 -13.86
CA ALA A 216 9.22 -24.99 -13.96
C ALA A 216 8.91 -25.37 -15.41
N MET A 217 8.50 -26.62 -15.65
CA MET A 217 8.26 -27.18 -16.99
C MET A 217 6.77 -27.48 -17.24
N GLU A 218 6.18 -26.85 -18.27
CA GLU A 218 4.85 -27.18 -18.83
C GLU A 218 4.92 -27.07 -20.38
N GLU A 219 4.03 -26.29 -21.05
CA GLU A 219 4.12 -26.00 -22.51
C GLU A 219 5.42 -25.27 -22.89
N SER A 220 5.94 -24.45 -21.98
CA SER A 220 7.21 -23.73 -22.10
C SER A 220 7.89 -23.62 -20.74
N GLU A 221 9.22 -23.59 -20.77
CA GLU A 221 10.07 -23.45 -19.58
C GLU A 221 9.91 -22.07 -18.94
N THR A 222 9.90 -22.03 -17.62
CA THR A 222 9.89 -20.77 -16.88
C THR A 222 10.90 -20.81 -15.75
N TYR A 223 11.72 -19.77 -15.69
CA TYR A 223 12.89 -19.73 -14.82
C TYR A 223 12.60 -19.08 -13.47
N GLY A 224 13.13 -19.70 -12.42
CA GLY A 224 13.14 -19.11 -11.10
C GLY A 224 14.03 -17.86 -11.05
N ALA A 225 13.48 -16.72 -10.64
CA ALA A 225 14.22 -15.46 -10.47
C ALA A 225 15.43 -15.53 -9.51
N LEU A 226 15.46 -16.43 -8.51
CA LEU A 226 16.64 -16.66 -7.66
C LEU A 226 17.86 -17.17 -8.44
N PHE A 227 17.64 -17.78 -9.61
CA PHE A 227 18.67 -18.39 -10.46
C PHE A 227 18.73 -17.78 -11.87
N GLY A 228 18.26 -16.54 -12.01
CA GLY A 228 18.24 -15.82 -13.29
C GLY A 228 17.48 -16.58 -14.38
N THR A 229 18.16 -17.06 -15.43
CA THR A 229 17.55 -17.85 -16.53
C THR A 229 17.96 -19.32 -16.47
N GLY A 230 17.63 -19.97 -15.34
CA GLY A 230 17.86 -21.41 -15.13
C GLY A 230 19.31 -21.73 -14.83
N GLY A 231 19.94 -20.96 -13.95
CA GLY A 231 21.35 -21.09 -13.59
C GLY A 231 22.27 -20.07 -14.26
N ASN A 232 21.72 -19.01 -14.87
CA ASN A 232 22.51 -17.98 -15.54
C ASN A 232 22.14 -16.57 -15.07
N GLU A 233 23.15 -15.72 -14.86
CA GLU A 233 23.00 -14.30 -14.59
C GLU A 233 23.73 -13.50 -15.69
N GLY A 234 22.97 -12.94 -16.64
CA GLY A 234 23.56 -12.38 -17.87
C GLY A 234 24.31 -13.45 -18.66
N SER A 235 25.62 -13.26 -18.86
CA SER A 235 26.51 -14.25 -19.51
C SER A 235 27.21 -15.19 -18.53
N THR A 236 27.03 -14.99 -17.22
CA THR A 236 27.68 -15.77 -16.16
C THR A 236 26.87 -17.03 -15.86
N ASP A 237 27.56 -18.17 -15.81
CA ASP A 237 26.98 -19.46 -15.45
C ASP A 237 27.15 -19.71 -13.93
N LEU A 238 26.03 -19.64 -13.21
CA LEU A 238 26.00 -19.80 -11.75
C LEU A 238 26.38 -21.23 -11.33
N THR A 239 26.10 -22.24 -12.16
CA THR A 239 26.42 -23.64 -11.84
C THR A 239 27.91 -23.91 -11.97
N ASN A 240 28.56 -23.30 -12.97
CA ASN A 240 30.00 -23.37 -13.10
C ASN A 240 30.73 -22.61 -11.98
N ASN A 241 30.23 -21.42 -11.60
CA ASN A 241 30.77 -20.67 -10.46
C ASN A 241 30.61 -21.46 -9.15
N PHE A 242 29.46 -22.10 -8.93
CA PHE A 242 29.25 -22.99 -7.80
C PHE A 242 30.29 -24.11 -7.76
N LEU A 243 30.52 -24.81 -8.88
CA LEU A 243 31.51 -25.88 -8.93
C LEU A 243 32.94 -25.38 -8.69
N GLU A 244 33.28 -24.19 -9.17
CA GLU A 244 34.57 -23.54 -8.89
C GLU A 244 34.75 -23.23 -7.39
N LEU A 245 33.70 -22.76 -6.73
CA LEU A 245 33.73 -22.45 -5.30
C LEU A 245 33.67 -23.73 -4.44
N VAL A 246 33.05 -24.81 -4.93
CA VAL A 246 33.18 -26.15 -4.34
C VAL A 246 34.62 -26.65 -4.44
N GLU A 247 35.29 -26.47 -5.58
CA GLU A 247 36.71 -26.80 -5.75
C GLU A 247 37.59 -25.99 -4.78
N ASP A 248 37.35 -24.68 -4.64
CA ASP A 248 38.09 -23.83 -3.69
C ASP A 248 37.87 -24.26 -2.22
N ALA A 249 36.63 -24.62 -1.86
CA ALA A 249 36.24 -24.98 -0.50
C ALA A 249 36.65 -26.41 -0.10
N LEU A 250 36.45 -27.39 -0.98
CA LEU A 250 36.61 -28.81 -0.66
C LEU A 250 37.81 -29.46 -1.33
N GLY A 251 38.24 -28.93 -2.49
CA GLY A 251 39.37 -29.45 -3.26
C GLY A 251 39.03 -30.57 -4.23
N PHE A 252 39.63 -30.49 -5.44
CA PHE A 252 39.70 -31.58 -6.42
C PHE A 252 41.19 -31.88 -6.75
N PRO A 253 42.02 -32.37 -5.80
CA PRO A 253 41.68 -33.12 -4.59
C PRO A 253 41.91 -32.38 -3.26
N THR A 254 42.58 -31.23 -3.27
CA THR A 254 43.03 -30.51 -2.06
C THR A 254 42.38 -29.13 -1.99
N PRO A 255 41.77 -28.73 -0.85
CA PRO A 255 41.14 -27.42 -0.71
C PRO A 255 42.16 -26.30 -0.70
N LYS A 256 41.73 -25.06 -0.95
CA LYS A 256 42.60 -23.90 -0.80
C LYS A 256 42.94 -23.65 0.69
N PRO A 257 44.13 -23.06 1.00
CA PRO A 257 44.58 -22.88 2.38
C PRO A 257 43.61 -22.13 3.29
N PHE A 258 42.83 -21.20 2.72
CA PHE A 258 41.87 -20.39 3.46
C PHE A 258 40.51 -21.07 3.68
N SER A 259 40.30 -22.32 3.25
CA SER A 259 38.98 -22.97 3.33
C SER A 259 38.47 -23.09 4.77
N ASN A 260 39.32 -23.47 5.73
CA ASN A 260 38.92 -23.59 7.13
C ASN A 260 38.52 -22.22 7.73
N GLU A 261 39.37 -21.20 7.53
CA GLU A 261 39.04 -19.81 7.90
C GLU A 261 37.74 -19.34 7.25
N GLY A 262 37.53 -19.70 5.97
CA GLY A 262 36.31 -19.38 5.22
C GLY A 262 35.05 -20.03 5.81
N LEU A 263 35.13 -21.28 6.27
CA LEU A 263 34.02 -21.96 6.92
C LEU A 263 33.70 -21.31 8.27
N GLN A 264 34.74 -21.03 9.07
CA GLN A 264 34.57 -20.34 10.36
C GLN A 264 34.00 -18.93 10.18
N ALA A 265 34.38 -18.22 9.12
CA ALA A 265 33.79 -16.94 8.74
C ALA A 265 32.30 -17.08 8.35
N ALA A 266 31.97 -18.10 7.53
CA ALA A 266 30.61 -18.34 7.05
C ALA A 266 29.62 -18.70 8.18
N LEU A 267 30.06 -19.51 9.16
CA LEU A 267 29.22 -20.01 10.25
C LEU A 267 29.27 -19.11 11.49
N PHE A 268 30.47 -18.68 11.88
CA PHE A 268 30.73 -18.05 13.18
C PHE A 268 31.25 -16.61 13.08
N LEU A 269 31.21 -15.98 11.90
CA LEU A 269 31.65 -14.61 11.69
C LEU A 269 33.12 -14.39 12.13
N ALA A 270 33.95 -15.43 12.01
CA ALA A 270 35.39 -15.32 12.24
C ALA A 270 36.03 -14.43 11.15
N PRO A 271 37.13 -13.71 11.47
CA PRO A 271 37.90 -13.01 10.45
C PRO A 271 38.52 -14.01 9.46
N ARG A 272 38.70 -13.58 8.22
CA ARG A 272 39.38 -14.35 7.16
C ARG A 272 40.46 -13.52 6.49
N SER A 273 41.53 -14.19 6.07
CA SER A 273 42.70 -13.53 5.46
C SER A 273 42.61 -13.40 3.93
N ALA A 274 41.83 -14.27 3.28
CA ALA A 274 41.73 -14.36 1.82
C ALA A 274 40.34 -14.80 1.34
N GLY A 275 40.12 -14.78 0.03
CA GLY A 275 38.90 -15.24 -0.63
C GLY A 275 39.16 -15.60 -2.09
N SER A 276 38.12 -16.06 -2.79
CA SER A 276 38.16 -16.38 -4.21
C SER A 276 37.90 -15.15 -5.08
N ASP A 277 38.52 -15.12 -6.26
CA ASP A 277 38.31 -14.09 -7.29
C ASP A 277 36.99 -14.27 -8.07
N VAL A 278 36.23 -15.33 -7.79
CA VAL A 278 34.91 -15.58 -8.37
C VAL A 278 33.87 -14.68 -7.69
N PRO A 279 33.03 -13.94 -8.44
CA PRO A 279 31.99 -13.10 -7.85
C PRO A 279 30.91 -13.91 -7.12
N GLY A 280 30.41 -13.42 -5.98
CA GLY A 280 29.32 -14.04 -5.22
C GLY A 280 27.92 -13.89 -5.85
N GLY A 281 27.81 -13.23 -7.01
CA GLY A 281 26.57 -13.06 -7.77
C GLY A 281 25.54 -12.10 -7.14
N GLN A 282 24.33 -12.08 -7.70
CA GLN A 282 23.24 -11.18 -7.28
C GLN A 282 22.89 -11.18 -5.79
N SER A 283 23.18 -12.27 -5.06
CA SER A 283 22.83 -12.46 -3.65
C SER A 283 23.85 -11.89 -2.67
N PHE A 284 25.07 -11.61 -3.13
CA PHE A 284 26.19 -11.06 -2.35
C PHE A 284 26.80 -9.83 -3.03
N PRO A 285 26.06 -8.71 -3.15
CA PRO A 285 26.50 -7.55 -3.91
C PRO A 285 27.83 -6.94 -3.43
N SER A 286 28.14 -7.07 -2.13
CA SER A 286 29.37 -6.56 -1.52
C SER A 286 30.65 -7.32 -1.93
N THR A 287 30.52 -8.50 -2.55
CA THR A 287 31.67 -9.32 -2.97
C THR A 287 32.17 -8.97 -4.37
N ALA A 288 31.38 -8.21 -5.14
CA ALA A 288 31.77 -7.77 -6.47
C ALA A 288 32.79 -6.63 -6.40
N GLU A 289 33.56 -6.48 -7.48
CA GLU A 289 34.43 -5.31 -7.67
C GLU A 289 33.60 -4.01 -7.55
N ALA A 290 33.98 -3.18 -6.59
CA ALA A 290 33.26 -1.95 -6.26
C ALA A 290 34.22 -0.86 -5.76
N PRO A 291 33.96 0.41 -6.11
CA PRO A 291 34.65 1.54 -5.49
C PRO A 291 34.43 1.54 -3.97
N ASN A 292 35.47 1.89 -3.22
CA ASN A 292 35.45 1.93 -1.74
C ASN A 292 35.13 0.59 -1.06
N ALA A 293 35.29 -0.53 -1.76
CA ALA A 293 35.31 -1.85 -1.14
C ALA A 293 36.75 -2.20 -0.74
N GLY A 294 37.03 -2.36 0.55
CA GLY A 294 38.39 -2.69 1.03
C GLY A 294 39.32 -1.47 1.17
N GLN A 295 40.63 -1.71 1.13
CA GLN A 295 41.66 -0.68 1.38
C GLN A 295 42.10 0.08 0.12
N ASP A 296 41.88 -0.50 -1.07
CA ASP A 296 42.16 0.13 -2.36
C ASP A 296 40.97 1.00 -2.83
N PHE A 297 41.21 1.89 -3.79
CA PHE A 297 40.15 2.74 -4.38
C PHE A 297 39.03 1.90 -5.03
N VAL A 298 39.41 0.80 -5.70
CA VAL A 298 38.49 -0.22 -6.21
C VAL A 298 38.90 -1.55 -5.59
N GLY A 299 38.02 -2.10 -4.75
CA GLY A 299 38.23 -3.41 -4.15
C GLY A 299 38.19 -4.51 -5.18
N LYS A 300 39.16 -5.42 -5.13
CA LYS A 300 39.11 -6.66 -5.91
C LYS A 300 37.99 -7.57 -5.39
N THR A 301 37.45 -8.39 -6.28
CA THR A 301 36.54 -9.47 -5.92
C THR A 301 37.18 -10.36 -4.85
N SER A 302 36.49 -10.58 -3.74
CA SER A 302 36.95 -11.47 -2.67
C SER A 302 35.75 -12.17 -2.03
N THR A 303 35.30 -13.24 -2.67
CA THR A 303 34.17 -14.04 -2.20
C THR A 303 34.64 -15.12 -1.25
N ASN A 304 33.92 -15.37 -0.16
CA ASN A 304 34.13 -16.55 0.65
C ASN A 304 33.43 -17.75 -0.03
N PRO A 305 34.14 -18.81 -0.46
CA PRO A 305 33.52 -19.92 -1.17
C PRO A 305 32.40 -20.60 -0.38
N TRP A 306 32.57 -20.76 0.93
CA TRP A 306 31.56 -21.39 1.79
C TRP A 306 30.25 -20.61 1.83
N ASP A 307 30.29 -19.27 1.72
CA ASP A 307 29.07 -18.47 1.72
C ASP A 307 28.20 -18.78 0.49
N VAL A 308 28.81 -18.89 -0.69
CA VAL A 308 28.09 -19.17 -1.95
C VAL A 308 27.73 -20.65 -2.06
N VAL A 309 28.62 -21.56 -1.64
CA VAL A 309 28.33 -23.00 -1.65
C VAL A 309 27.10 -23.28 -0.79
N LEU A 310 27.09 -22.85 0.47
CA LEU A 310 25.95 -23.04 1.37
C LEU A 310 24.71 -22.28 0.89
N MET A 311 24.87 -21.10 0.28
CA MET A 311 23.74 -20.37 -0.32
C MET A 311 23.07 -21.18 -1.44
N MET A 312 23.86 -21.75 -2.36
CA MET A 312 23.35 -22.59 -3.45
C MET A 312 22.66 -23.84 -2.92
N GLU A 313 23.21 -24.45 -1.87
CA GLU A 313 22.63 -25.60 -1.18
C GLU A 313 21.28 -25.28 -0.52
N GLY A 314 21.11 -24.08 0.04
CA GLY A 314 19.83 -23.64 0.64
C GLY A 314 18.78 -23.26 -0.40
N CYS A 315 19.24 -22.76 -1.54
CA CYS A 315 18.43 -22.43 -2.70
C CYS A 315 17.65 -23.65 -3.24
N VAL A 316 18.18 -24.86 -3.09
CA VAL A 316 17.53 -26.12 -3.51
C VAL A 316 16.26 -26.43 -2.70
N LEU A 317 16.11 -25.90 -1.47
CA LEU A 317 14.88 -26.11 -0.67
C LEU A 317 13.60 -25.58 -1.31
N PHE A 318 13.72 -24.74 -2.33
CA PHE A 318 12.58 -24.22 -3.08
C PHE A 318 12.12 -25.16 -4.21
N ALA A 319 12.78 -26.32 -4.38
CA ALA A 319 12.34 -27.40 -5.26
C ALA A 319 10.91 -27.85 -4.93
N GLY A 320 10.06 -27.96 -5.96
CA GLY A 320 8.66 -28.39 -5.80
C GLY A 320 7.69 -27.33 -5.27
N ALA A 321 8.21 -26.22 -4.75
CA ALA A 321 7.41 -25.05 -4.39
C ALA A 321 7.30 -24.04 -5.56
N LEU A 322 8.20 -24.17 -6.54
CA LEU A 322 8.12 -23.48 -7.82
C LEU A 322 6.88 -23.97 -8.58
N THR A 323 5.87 -23.12 -8.66
CA THR A 323 4.62 -23.45 -9.36
C THR A 323 4.42 -22.51 -10.54
N LYS A 324 4.10 -23.04 -11.72
CA LYS A 324 3.51 -22.24 -12.80
C LYS A 324 2.04 -22.05 -12.48
N ARG A 325 1.77 -21.19 -11.50
CA ARG A 325 0.39 -20.84 -11.19
C ARG A 325 -0.19 -20.13 -12.42
N LEU A 326 -1.50 -20.27 -12.65
CA LEU A 326 -2.31 -19.17 -13.21
C LEU A 326 -2.19 -17.97 -12.23
N SER A 327 -1.00 -17.38 -12.13
CA SER A 327 -0.66 -16.32 -11.21
C SER A 327 -1.33 -15.04 -11.71
N GLN A 328 -1.90 -14.21 -10.85
CA GLN A 328 -1.26 -13.08 -10.15
C GLN A 328 -0.26 -12.22 -10.96
N TYR A 329 0.38 -12.73 -12.02
CA TYR A 329 1.30 -12.00 -12.90
C TYR A 329 0.91 -12.08 -14.38
N GLY A 330 -0.26 -12.65 -14.68
CA GLY A 330 -0.64 -13.06 -16.03
C GLY A 330 -0.18 -14.48 -16.34
N LYS A 331 -0.80 -15.09 -17.36
CA LYS A 331 -0.56 -16.48 -17.76
C LYS A 331 0.94 -16.75 -17.94
N GLY A 332 1.46 -17.77 -17.23
CA GLY A 332 2.71 -18.45 -17.59
C GLY A 332 4.01 -18.03 -16.91
N LYS A 333 4.00 -17.32 -15.76
CA LYS A 333 5.23 -17.03 -14.98
C LYS A 333 5.44 -18.01 -13.82
N ALA A 334 6.70 -18.36 -13.54
CA ALA A 334 7.09 -19.18 -12.40
C ALA A 334 6.97 -18.36 -11.11
N ALA A 335 6.35 -18.95 -10.09
CA ALA A 335 6.18 -18.34 -8.78
C ALA A 335 6.91 -19.17 -7.73
N PHE A 336 7.77 -18.52 -6.95
CA PHE A 336 8.31 -19.07 -5.72
C PHE A 336 7.37 -18.78 -4.54
N PRO A 337 7.48 -19.56 -3.44
CA PRO A 337 6.89 -19.18 -2.15
C PRO A 337 7.24 -17.74 -1.80
N PHE A 338 6.22 -16.96 -1.45
CA PHE A 338 6.38 -15.56 -1.01
C PHE A 338 7.08 -14.63 -2.03
N MET A 339 7.03 -14.97 -3.31
CA MET A 339 7.50 -14.11 -4.41
C MET A 339 6.37 -13.25 -4.96
N LEU A 340 6.62 -11.93 -5.07
CA LEU A 340 5.61 -10.91 -5.32
C LEU A 340 6.08 -9.85 -6.32
N SER A 341 5.11 -9.19 -6.97
CA SER A 341 5.40 -8.03 -7.81
C SER A 341 5.76 -6.86 -6.92
N TYR A 342 6.88 -6.20 -7.21
CA TYR A 342 7.30 -5.05 -6.43
C TYR A 342 6.42 -3.83 -6.71
N VAL A 343 5.89 -3.24 -5.66
CA VAL A 343 5.29 -1.91 -5.62
C VAL A 343 6.08 -1.10 -4.60
N ALA A 344 6.68 -0.01 -5.07
CA ALA A 344 7.43 0.90 -4.21
C ALA A 344 6.50 1.51 -3.16
N THR A 345 6.74 1.16 -1.89
CA THR A 345 5.89 1.52 -0.74
C THR A 345 6.66 2.24 0.37
N ASP A 346 7.97 2.39 0.22
CA ASP A 346 8.91 3.03 1.14
C ASP A 346 9.84 4.01 0.41
N ALA A 347 10.46 4.91 1.17
CA ALA A 347 11.46 5.85 0.68
C ALA A 347 12.73 5.14 0.14
N SER A 348 13.03 3.93 0.63
CA SER A 348 14.12 3.09 0.09
C SER A 348 13.91 2.67 -1.37
N GLY A 349 12.67 2.73 -1.87
CA GLY A 349 12.36 2.50 -3.28
C GLY A 349 12.44 3.76 -4.16
N GLU A 350 12.60 4.95 -3.57
CA GLU A 350 12.62 6.23 -4.31
C GLU A 350 13.99 6.48 -4.94
N SER A 351 15.09 6.15 -4.26
CA SER A 351 16.45 6.24 -4.82
C SER A 351 16.69 5.31 -6.02
N VAL A 352 15.79 4.33 -6.24
CA VAL A 352 15.82 3.38 -7.38
C VAL A 352 14.93 3.88 -8.54
N ARG A 353 14.03 4.84 -8.29
CA ARG A 353 13.20 5.49 -9.34
C ARG A 353 13.73 6.86 -9.75
N GLU A 354 14.69 7.42 -9.02
CA GLU A 354 15.31 8.71 -9.30
C GLU A 354 16.30 8.63 -10.46
N GLN A 355 15.77 8.46 -11.67
CA GLN A 355 16.22 9.20 -12.86
C GLN A 355 15.20 9.01 -13.99
N PRO A 356 14.24 9.95 -14.16
CA PRO A 356 13.54 10.09 -15.43
C PRO A 356 14.47 10.80 -16.41
N LYS A 357 15.54 10.12 -16.83
CA LYS A 357 16.19 10.48 -18.11
C LYS A 357 15.33 9.86 -19.19
N GLN A 358 14.91 10.69 -20.16
CA GLN A 358 14.01 10.33 -21.26
C GLN A 358 14.42 9.09 -22.08
N ASP A 359 15.65 8.59 -21.92
CA ASP A 359 16.20 7.44 -22.66
C ASP A 359 16.49 6.19 -21.81
N VAL A 360 16.29 6.24 -20.48
CA VAL A 360 16.55 5.08 -19.60
C VAL A 360 15.24 4.44 -19.21
N LYS A 361 14.97 3.25 -19.76
CA LYS A 361 13.87 2.37 -19.29
C LYS A 361 13.96 2.29 -17.77
N SER A 362 12.88 2.67 -17.08
CA SER A 362 12.71 2.61 -15.62
C SER A 362 13.39 1.36 -15.02
N GLU A 363 14.15 1.51 -13.93
CA GLU A 363 14.79 0.38 -13.26
C GLU A 363 13.71 -0.62 -12.80
N LYS A 364 13.64 -1.76 -13.50
CA LYS A 364 12.60 -2.77 -13.27
C LYS A 364 13.06 -3.72 -12.17
N CYS A 365 12.36 -3.67 -11.03
CA CYS A 365 12.42 -4.76 -10.07
C CYS A 365 11.82 -6.01 -10.72
N ARG A 366 12.63 -7.05 -10.90
CA ARG A 366 12.21 -8.31 -11.52
C ARG A 366 11.27 -9.11 -10.61
N ALA A 367 11.55 -9.09 -9.30
CA ALA A 367 10.77 -9.78 -8.29
C ALA A 367 11.07 -9.24 -6.89
N GLU A 368 10.09 -9.31 -6.01
CA GLU A 368 10.27 -9.13 -4.57
C GLU A 368 10.11 -10.46 -3.85
N PHE A 369 11.01 -10.78 -2.93
CA PHE A 369 10.94 -11.96 -2.07
C PHE A 369 10.65 -11.57 -0.63
N TRP A 370 9.69 -12.26 -0.02
CA TRP A 370 9.35 -12.11 1.39
C TRP A 370 9.83 -13.36 2.14
N MET A 371 11.01 -13.27 2.73
CA MET A 371 11.66 -14.40 3.40
C MET A 371 11.17 -14.53 4.85
N PRO A 372 10.52 -15.65 5.23
CA PRO A 372 9.92 -15.81 6.55
C PRO A 372 10.97 -15.90 7.66
N ILE A 373 10.72 -15.21 8.76
CA ILE A 373 11.50 -15.26 9.99
C ILE A 373 10.61 -15.87 11.07
N TRP A 374 11.02 -17.01 11.61
CA TRP A 374 10.34 -17.71 12.70
C TRP A 374 11.23 -17.77 13.94
N ASN A 375 10.62 -17.79 15.13
CA ASN A 375 11.33 -17.68 16.41
C ASN A 375 11.25 -18.95 17.29
N GLN A 376 10.53 -19.98 16.84
CA GLN A 376 10.44 -21.27 17.52
C GLN A 376 11.28 -22.33 16.81
N PRO A 377 11.93 -23.26 17.50
CA PRO A 377 12.65 -24.36 16.85
C PRO A 377 11.77 -25.11 15.85
N CYS A 378 12.19 -25.15 14.59
CA CYS A 378 11.46 -25.75 13.47
C CYS A 378 12.27 -26.90 12.87
N SER A 379 11.62 -28.02 12.53
CA SER A 379 12.26 -29.12 11.79
C SER A 379 12.37 -28.81 10.31
N LEU A 380 13.27 -29.50 9.60
CA LEU A 380 13.37 -29.31 8.15
C LEU A 380 12.07 -29.70 7.44
N ALA A 381 11.39 -30.76 7.91
CA ALA A 381 10.11 -31.19 7.37
C ALA A 381 9.01 -30.12 7.54
N ASP A 382 8.91 -29.52 8.74
CA ASP A 382 7.96 -28.45 9.01
C ASP A 382 8.26 -27.19 8.17
N PHE A 383 9.54 -26.88 7.99
CA PHE A 383 9.97 -25.76 7.14
C PHE A 383 9.63 -26.01 5.66
N LYS A 384 9.92 -27.22 5.13
CA LYS A 384 9.53 -27.61 3.76
C LYS A 384 8.01 -27.55 3.58
N ALA A 385 7.22 -27.99 4.57
CA ALA A 385 5.77 -27.88 4.54
C ALA A 385 5.29 -26.42 4.52
N MET A 386 5.91 -25.53 5.30
CA MET A 386 5.64 -24.09 5.28
C MET A 386 5.96 -23.46 3.92
N LEU A 387 7.10 -23.81 3.29
CA LEU A 387 7.44 -23.34 1.95
C LEU A 387 6.47 -23.87 0.88
N ALA A 388 6.07 -25.14 0.97
CA ALA A 388 5.10 -25.76 0.06
C ALA A 388 3.71 -25.11 0.16
N GLU A 389 3.28 -24.72 1.37
CA GLU A 389 2.07 -23.91 1.55
C GLU A 389 2.27 -22.53 0.91
N GLY A 390 3.34 -21.81 1.29
CA GLY A 390 3.91 -20.67 0.57
C GLY A 390 2.91 -19.59 0.14
N ARG A 391 1.81 -19.42 0.89
CA ARG A 391 0.65 -18.62 0.49
C ARG A 391 0.51 -17.39 1.38
N LEU A 392 0.41 -16.24 0.73
CA LEU A 392 -0.10 -15.02 1.32
C LEU A 392 -1.51 -14.84 0.78
N GLN A 393 -2.50 -15.04 1.64
CA GLN A 393 -3.91 -14.91 1.28
C GLN A 393 -4.54 -13.75 2.01
N ARG A 394 -5.23 -12.91 1.25
CA ARG A 394 -6.09 -11.87 1.81
C ARG A 394 -7.31 -12.53 2.47
N ARG A 395 -8.00 -11.77 3.32
CA ARG A 395 -9.20 -12.23 4.05
C ARG A 395 -10.30 -12.82 3.15
N ASN A 396 -10.42 -12.31 1.93
CA ASN A 396 -11.37 -12.78 0.93
C ASN A 396 -10.92 -14.09 0.22
N GLY A 397 -9.79 -14.68 0.59
CA GLY A 397 -9.20 -15.87 -0.02
C GLY A 397 -8.40 -15.59 -1.30
N ALA A 398 -8.36 -14.35 -1.78
CA ALA A 398 -7.53 -13.98 -2.92
C ALA A 398 -6.05 -14.00 -2.53
N ASN A 399 -5.22 -14.49 -3.44
CA ASN A 399 -3.77 -14.51 -3.22
C ASN A 399 -3.21 -13.08 -3.32
N ALA A 400 -2.16 -12.76 -2.57
CA ALA A 400 -1.44 -11.48 -2.66
C ALA A 400 -0.51 -11.43 -3.88
N GLU A 401 -0.76 -10.53 -4.83
CA GLU A 401 -0.04 -10.48 -6.11
C GLU A 401 1.21 -9.59 -6.07
N HIS A 402 1.19 -8.57 -5.21
CA HIS A 402 2.20 -7.53 -5.12
C HIS A 402 2.38 -7.05 -3.68
N SER A 403 3.40 -6.22 -3.43
CA SER A 403 3.86 -5.82 -2.09
C SER A 403 2.72 -5.39 -1.16
N VAL A 404 1.83 -4.49 -1.61
CA VAL A 404 0.73 -3.99 -0.76
C VAL A 404 -0.32 -5.06 -0.45
N ARG A 405 -0.64 -5.96 -1.40
CA ARG A 405 -1.56 -7.08 -1.12
C ARG A 405 -0.97 -8.09 -0.16
N ALA A 406 0.35 -8.25 -0.17
CA ALA A 406 1.05 -9.06 0.81
C ALA A 406 0.98 -8.42 2.20
N MET A 407 1.16 -7.11 2.30
CA MET A 407 0.94 -6.38 3.56
C MET A 407 -0.48 -6.59 4.09
N GLU A 408 -1.50 -6.54 3.23
CA GLU A 408 -2.90 -6.82 3.62
C GLU A 408 -3.10 -8.26 4.10
N ALA A 409 -2.52 -9.23 3.39
CA ALA A 409 -2.59 -10.65 3.78
C ALA A 409 -1.94 -10.89 5.15
N VAL A 410 -0.74 -10.33 5.38
CA VAL A 410 -0.05 -10.43 6.67
C VAL A 410 -0.83 -9.71 7.78
N ALA A 411 -1.32 -8.50 7.51
CA ALA A 411 -2.13 -7.73 8.44
C ALA A 411 -3.43 -8.47 8.84
N ALA A 412 -3.99 -9.31 7.96
CA ALA A 412 -5.17 -10.11 8.20
C ALA A 412 -4.88 -11.48 8.86
N LEU A 413 -3.62 -11.77 9.21
CA LEU A 413 -3.14 -13.08 9.67
C LEU A 413 -3.32 -14.22 8.65
N GLY A 414 -3.42 -13.88 7.36
CA GLY A 414 -3.52 -14.83 6.25
C GLY A 414 -2.16 -15.42 5.83
N VAL A 415 -1.32 -15.74 6.80
CA VAL A 415 0.04 -16.29 6.66
C VAL A 415 0.15 -17.65 7.36
N SER A 416 1.12 -18.47 6.95
CA SER A 416 1.43 -19.73 7.64
C SER A 416 1.77 -19.49 9.12
N ARG A 417 1.31 -20.40 10.00
CA ARG A 417 1.50 -20.29 11.44
C ARG A 417 2.98 -20.37 11.81
N GLY A 418 3.41 -19.56 12.79
CA GLY A 418 4.78 -19.58 13.32
C GLY A 418 5.74 -18.58 12.68
N ILE A 419 5.33 -17.87 11.63
CA ILE A 419 6.09 -16.75 11.05
C ILE A 419 5.90 -15.51 11.95
N ARG A 420 7.01 -14.92 12.38
CA ARG A 420 7.02 -13.68 13.18
C ARG A 420 7.16 -12.43 12.32
N SER A 421 7.93 -12.49 11.26
CA SER A 421 8.14 -11.38 10.34
C SER A 421 8.61 -11.88 8.98
N PHE A 422 8.61 -11.01 7.98
CA PHE A 422 9.22 -11.27 6.68
C PHE A 422 10.37 -10.30 6.44
N LYS A 423 11.52 -10.79 5.98
CA LYS A 423 12.59 -9.97 5.41
C LYS A 423 12.34 -9.80 3.92
N ARG A 424 12.31 -8.54 3.45
CA ARG A 424 11.93 -8.21 2.07
C ARG A 424 13.17 -7.91 1.25
N PHE A 425 13.26 -8.52 0.07
CA PHE A 425 14.35 -8.32 -0.88
C PHE A 425 13.78 -8.03 -2.27
N GLY A 426 14.26 -7.00 -2.94
CA GLY A 426 13.92 -6.71 -4.34
C GLY A 426 15.10 -7.05 -5.25
N LEU A 427 14.84 -7.75 -6.35
CA LEU A 427 15.83 -7.97 -7.41
C LEU A 427 15.77 -6.82 -8.41
N PHE A 428 16.69 -5.87 -8.30
CA PHE A 428 16.75 -4.69 -9.16
C PHE A 428 17.79 -4.83 -10.26
N GLU A 429 17.46 -4.36 -11.45
CA GLU A 429 18.36 -4.42 -12.60
C GLU A 429 19.50 -3.40 -12.47
N ARG A 430 20.74 -3.87 -12.56
CA ARG A 430 21.96 -3.07 -12.58
C ARG A 430 22.33 -2.72 -14.02
N ARG A 431 22.54 -1.43 -14.31
CA ARG A 431 23.07 -0.91 -15.61
C ARG A 431 22.20 -1.24 -16.85
N GLY A 432 20.95 -1.68 -16.69
CA GLY A 432 20.03 -1.95 -17.81
C GLY A 432 20.46 -3.08 -18.77
N GLN A 433 21.36 -3.97 -18.32
CA GLN A 433 21.92 -5.07 -19.11
C GLN A 433 21.47 -6.47 -18.61
N GLY A 434 20.40 -6.54 -17.82
CA GLY A 434 19.89 -7.81 -17.30
C GLY A 434 20.72 -8.44 -16.17
N TYR A 435 21.65 -7.70 -15.55
CA TYR A 435 22.28 -8.07 -14.28
C TYR A 435 21.39 -7.63 -13.13
N TYR A 436 21.24 -8.44 -12.08
CA TYR A 436 20.34 -8.11 -10.98
C TYR A 436 21.10 -8.05 -9.66
N ILE A 437 20.65 -7.18 -8.75
CA ILE A 437 21.15 -7.13 -7.37
C ILE A 437 19.96 -7.33 -6.44
N ALA A 438 20.12 -8.23 -5.47
CA ALA A 438 19.20 -8.38 -4.37
C ALA A 438 19.41 -7.25 -3.34
N SER A 439 18.58 -6.22 -3.43
CA SER A 439 18.58 -5.10 -2.47
C SER A 439 17.59 -5.36 -1.34
N GLN A 440 17.96 -4.96 -0.13
CA GLN A 440 17.09 -5.04 1.05
C GLN A 440 15.99 -3.98 0.98
N LEU A 441 14.75 -4.36 1.31
CA LEU A 441 13.57 -3.50 1.35
C LEU A 441 12.97 -3.37 2.77
N GLY A 442 13.72 -3.81 3.78
CA GLY A 442 13.32 -3.81 5.18
C GLY A 442 12.53 -5.04 5.60
N ASP A 443 11.97 -4.98 6.80
CA ASP A 443 11.16 -6.04 7.41
C ASP A 443 9.66 -5.70 7.44
N PHE A 444 8.84 -6.73 7.53
CA PHE A 444 7.41 -6.60 7.77
C PHE A 444 7.00 -7.55 8.88
N ILE A 445 6.60 -7.00 10.02
CA ILE A 445 6.26 -7.77 11.22
C ILE A 445 4.86 -8.35 11.08
N VAL A 446 4.70 -9.62 11.44
CA VAL A 446 3.38 -10.25 11.53
C VAL A 446 2.73 -9.81 12.84
N PRO A 447 1.58 -9.12 12.81
CA PRO A 447 0.92 -8.65 14.03
C PRO A 447 0.36 -9.81 14.83
N ASP A 448 0.16 -9.63 16.15
CA ASP A 448 -0.41 -10.68 17.01
C ASP A 448 -1.94 -10.80 16.85
N LYS A 449 -2.58 -9.76 16.27
CA LYS A 449 -4.02 -9.67 16.00
C LYS A 449 -4.23 -9.03 14.62
N PRO A 450 -5.38 -9.25 13.97
CA PRO A 450 -5.67 -8.55 12.71
C PRO A 450 -5.70 -7.03 12.90
N VAL A 451 -5.10 -6.31 11.95
CA VAL A 451 -5.05 -4.84 11.97
C VAL A 451 -6.45 -4.26 11.80
N ARG A 452 -6.86 -3.33 12.67
CA ARG A 452 -8.23 -2.79 12.70
C ARG A 452 -8.63 -1.97 11.46
N SER A 453 -7.65 -1.35 10.80
CA SER A 453 -7.88 -0.52 9.61
C SER A 453 -8.18 -1.33 8.35
N LEU A 454 -8.05 -2.67 8.37
CA LEU A 454 -8.31 -3.53 7.22
C LEU A 454 -9.74 -3.37 6.67
N ASP A 455 -10.74 -3.30 7.54
CA ASP A 455 -12.15 -3.11 7.12
C ASP A 455 -12.36 -1.77 6.37
N LEU A 456 -11.49 -0.77 6.63
CA LEU A 456 -11.50 0.51 5.92
C LEU A 456 -10.84 0.37 4.55
N ILE A 457 -9.67 -0.26 4.50
CA ILE A 457 -8.94 -0.51 3.24
C ILE A 457 -9.74 -1.42 2.30
N GLU A 458 -10.48 -2.40 2.81
CA GLU A 458 -11.33 -3.29 2.02
C GLU A 458 -12.47 -2.54 1.29
N GLN A 459 -12.96 -1.41 1.82
CA GLN A 459 -14.00 -0.63 1.14
C GLN A 459 -13.54 0.03 -0.15
N ILE A 460 -12.24 0.35 -0.28
CA ILE A 460 -11.66 0.92 -1.50
C ILE A 460 -11.01 -0.14 -2.39
N ASP A 461 -11.19 -1.43 -2.07
CA ASP A 461 -10.46 -2.51 -2.74
C ASP A 461 -10.79 -2.63 -4.22
N GLU A 462 -12.06 -2.51 -4.59
CA GLU A 462 -12.51 -2.58 -5.98
C GLU A 462 -11.87 -1.47 -6.83
N PHE A 463 -11.90 -0.23 -6.32
CA PHE A 463 -11.29 0.93 -6.95
C PHE A 463 -9.77 0.73 -7.13
N ARG A 464 -9.08 0.26 -6.08
CA ARG A 464 -7.64 -0.03 -6.13
C ARG A 464 -7.29 -1.17 -7.07
N ASN A 465 -8.07 -2.24 -7.10
CA ASN A 465 -7.89 -3.34 -8.03
C ASN A 465 -8.00 -2.85 -9.47
N GLN A 466 -9.04 -2.08 -9.79
CA GLN A 466 -9.22 -1.51 -11.13
C GLN A 466 -8.05 -0.57 -11.49
N ALA A 467 -7.62 0.29 -10.57
CA ALA A 467 -6.47 1.17 -10.78
C ALA A 467 -5.18 0.38 -11.04
N TYR A 468 -4.94 -0.70 -10.30
CA TYR A 468 -3.77 -1.56 -10.51
C TYR A 468 -3.80 -2.27 -11.86
N THR A 469 -4.97 -2.80 -12.26
CA THR A 469 -5.11 -3.55 -13.51
C THR A 469 -5.08 -2.67 -14.75
N SER A 470 -5.73 -1.51 -14.71
CA SER A 470 -5.99 -0.66 -15.87
C SER A 470 -4.94 0.45 -16.07
N LEU A 471 -4.36 0.98 -14.98
CA LEU A 471 -3.43 2.10 -15.04
C LEU A 471 -1.97 1.62 -15.03
N ARG A 472 -1.56 0.95 -16.12
CA ARG A 472 -0.19 0.44 -16.28
C ARG A 472 0.66 1.41 -17.10
N GLU A 473 1.97 1.34 -16.89
CA GLU A 473 2.95 2.09 -17.68
C GLU A 473 2.76 1.81 -19.18
N GLY A 474 2.71 2.87 -19.97
CA GLY A 474 2.48 2.79 -21.41
C GLY A 474 2.01 4.12 -22.00
N PRO A 475 1.92 4.23 -23.33
CA PRO A 475 1.67 5.50 -24.02
C PRO A 475 0.29 6.12 -23.72
N ARG A 476 -0.64 5.34 -23.14
CA ARG A 476 -2.01 5.78 -22.82
C ARG A 476 -2.15 6.36 -21.41
N VAL A 477 -1.20 6.14 -20.50
CA VAL A 477 -1.31 6.56 -19.10
C VAL A 477 -0.17 7.52 -18.76
N PRO A 478 -0.46 8.83 -18.57
CA PRO A 478 0.57 9.80 -18.22
C PRO A 478 1.20 9.56 -16.85
N ASP A 479 2.44 10.02 -16.66
CA ASP A 479 3.22 9.80 -15.43
C ASP A 479 2.54 10.36 -14.17
N ARG A 480 1.85 11.50 -14.26
CA ARG A 480 1.09 12.08 -13.14
C ARG A 480 0.02 11.13 -12.57
N VAL A 481 -0.60 10.31 -13.43
CA VAL A 481 -1.58 9.30 -13.01
C VAL A 481 -0.88 8.11 -12.35
N LEU A 482 0.26 7.68 -12.90
CA LEU A 482 1.07 6.63 -12.30
C LEU A 482 1.63 7.05 -10.94
N TYR A 483 1.99 8.32 -10.79
CA TYR A 483 2.43 8.93 -9.54
C TYR A 483 1.31 8.99 -8.51
N ALA A 484 0.11 9.47 -8.88
CA ALA A 484 -1.05 9.48 -8.00
C ALA A 484 -1.44 8.07 -7.54
N ARG A 485 -1.38 7.08 -8.44
CA ARG A 485 -1.58 5.66 -8.10
C ARG A 485 -0.53 5.17 -7.11
N ALA A 486 0.74 5.50 -7.32
CA ALA A 486 1.82 5.12 -6.40
C ALA A 486 1.64 5.76 -5.02
N ASN A 487 1.20 7.03 -4.95
CA ASN A 487 0.93 7.72 -3.69
C ASN A 487 -0.22 7.07 -2.91
N LEU A 488 -1.28 6.63 -3.58
CA LEU A 488 -2.35 5.85 -2.95
C LEU A 488 -1.80 4.54 -2.35
N GLU A 489 -1.01 3.79 -3.10
CA GLU A 489 -0.41 2.53 -2.60
C GLU A 489 0.57 2.78 -1.44
N LYS A 490 1.35 3.86 -1.46
CA LYS A 490 2.20 4.29 -0.34
C LYS A 490 1.38 4.65 0.90
N ALA A 491 0.27 5.37 0.73
CA ALA A 491 -0.62 5.73 1.84
C ALA A 491 -1.24 4.47 2.49
N VAL A 492 -1.68 3.50 1.68
CA VAL A 492 -2.20 2.22 2.17
C VAL A 492 -1.11 1.43 2.90
N ALA A 493 0.09 1.33 2.32
CA ALA A 493 1.21 0.63 2.96
C ALA A 493 1.59 1.27 4.31
N ARG A 494 1.56 2.60 4.42
CA ARG A 494 1.80 3.32 5.69
C ARG A 494 0.80 2.91 6.78
N VAL A 495 -0.48 2.79 6.42
CA VAL A 495 -1.54 2.33 7.33
C VAL A 495 -1.34 0.87 7.75
N LEU A 496 -0.89 0.00 6.84
CA LEU A 496 -0.71 -1.44 7.11
C LEU A 496 0.57 -1.77 7.90
N ARG A 497 1.65 -0.99 7.74
CA ARG A 497 2.91 -1.17 8.50
C ARG A 497 2.77 -0.76 9.96
N ARG A 498 1.89 0.20 10.25
CA ARG A 498 1.66 0.71 11.60
C ARG A 498 0.66 -0.19 12.32
N ASP A 499 1.16 -1.19 13.04
CA ASP A 499 0.40 -1.86 14.11
C ASP A 499 1.26 -2.00 15.37
N ILE A 500 1.75 -0.86 15.87
CA ILE A 500 2.65 -0.83 17.03
C ILE A 500 1.93 -0.16 18.20
N GLY A 501 1.18 -0.97 18.95
CA GLY A 501 0.97 -0.83 20.40
C GLY A 501 0.32 0.46 20.94
N ALA A 502 -0.80 0.28 21.64
CA ALA A 502 -1.49 1.21 22.55
C ALA A 502 -2.05 2.54 22.01
N ASP A 503 -1.39 3.27 21.10
CA ASP A 503 -1.71 4.69 20.85
C ASP A 503 -2.32 5.01 19.47
N GLY A 504 -3.05 4.04 18.88
CA GLY A 504 -3.99 4.31 17.80
C GLY A 504 -3.39 4.50 16.41
N VAL A 505 -4.18 4.20 15.39
CA VAL A 505 -3.85 4.58 14.01
C VAL A 505 -3.80 6.10 13.96
N ASP A 506 -2.67 6.65 13.51
CA ASP A 506 -2.55 8.08 13.19
C ASP A 506 -3.61 8.47 12.16
N ALA A 507 -4.57 9.29 12.58
CA ALA A 507 -5.67 9.77 11.74
C ALA A 507 -5.14 10.36 10.42
N ALA A 508 -3.98 11.02 10.44
CA ALA A 508 -3.35 11.57 9.25
C ALA A 508 -3.00 10.50 8.20
N SER A 509 -2.67 9.27 8.62
CA SER A 509 -2.41 8.16 7.70
C SER A 509 -3.68 7.66 7.00
N LEU A 510 -4.81 7.60 7.73
CA LEU A 510 -6.11 7.25 7.15
C LEU A 510 -6.60 8.34 6.19
N VAL A 511 -6.46 9.60 6.60
CA VAL A 511 -6.75 10.76 5.76
C VAL A 511 -5.93 10.69 4.47
N GLY A 512 -4.63 10.36 4.56
CA GLY A 512 -3.76 10.18 3.40
C GLY A 512 -4.24 9.12 2.40
N VAL A 513 -4.92 8.06 2.85
CA VAL A 513 -5.50 7.05 1.95
C VAL A 513 -6.66 7.63 1.14
N VAL A 514 -7.56 8.35 1.82
CA VAL A 514 -8.74 8.95 1.19
C VAL A 514 -8.35 10.09 0.25
N VAL A 515 -7.40 10.93 0.66
CA VAL A 515 -6.79 11.97 -0.18
C VAL A 515 -6.10 11.35 -1.40
N GLY A 516 -5.31 10.29 -1.21
CA GLY A 516 -4.64 9.60 -2.33
C GLY A 516 -5.63 9.00 -3.34
N ALA A 517 -6.76 8.47 -2.87
CA ALA A 517 -7.81 7.96 -3.75
C ALA A 517 -8.47 9.07 -4.55
N ALA A 518 -8.79 10.21 -3.91
CA ALA A 518 -9.38 11.35 -4.58
C ALA A 518 -8.40 12.05 -5.54
N GLN A 519 -7.11 12.10 -5.20
CA GLN A 519 -6.07 12.61 -6.11
C GLN A 519 -5.96 11.75 -7.37
N LEU A 520 -5.96 10.42 -7.23
CA LEU A 520 -5.96 9.51 -8.37
C LEU A 520 -7.20 9.71 -9.25
N GLU A 521 -8.38 9.83 -8.64
CA GLU A 521 -9.63 10.12 -9.34
C GLU A 521 -9.57 11.44 -10.11
N ARG A 522 -9.06 12.50 -9.47
CA ARG A 522 -8.88 13.84 -10.08
C ARG A 522 -7.91 13.81 -11.26
N GLU A 523 -6.78 13.12 -11.15
CA GLU A 523 -5.83 13.04 -12.27
C GLU A 523 -6.44 12.29 -13.47
N VAL A 524 -7.15 11.19 -13.19
CA VAL A 524 -7.81 10.40 -14.22
C VAL A 524 -8.95 11.17 -14.89
N SER A 525 -9.71 11.98 -14.16
CA SER A 525 -10.83 12.76 -14.74
C SER A 525 -10.40 13.75 -15.82
N THR A 526 -9.13 14.10 -15.89
CA THR A 526 -8.59 15.00 -16.93
C THR A 526 -8.24 14.30 -18.24
N LEU A 527 -8.33 12.97 -18.30
CA LEU A 527 -8.04 12.17 -19.49
C LEU A 527 -9.27 12.01 -20.38
N LYS A 528 -9.08 11.85 -21.70
CA LYS A 528 -10.20 11.66 -22.65
C LYS A 528 -10.93 10.32 -22.51
N ASP A 529 -10.20 9.23 -22.23
CA ASP A 529 -10.75 7.87 -22.11
C ASP A 529 -10.91 7.44 -20.62
N HIS A 530 -11.01 8.40 -19.70
CA HIS A 530 -11.02 8.14 -18.26
C HIS A 530 -12.07 7.10 -17.83
N SER A 531 -13.25 7.11 -18.45
CA SER A 531 -14.36 6.20 -18.14
C SER A 531 -14.08 4.73 -18.44
N LYS A 532 -13.19 4.44 -19.40
CA LYS A 532 -12.71 3.09 -19.71
C LYS A 532 -11.57 2.67 -18.79
N MET A 533 -10.84 3.63 -18.22
CA MET A 533 -9.62 3.40 -17.44
C MET A 533 -9.94 3.12 -15.97
N LEU A 534 -10.79 3.93 -15.35
CA LEU A 534 -11.11 3.85 -13.93
C LEU A 534 -12.54 4.33 -13.69
N ARG A 535 -13.32 3.62 -12.90
CA ARG A 535 -14.61 4.13 -12.42
C ARG A 535 -14.40 5.07 -11.23
N PRO A 536 -15.29 6.05 -11.02
CA PRO A 536 -15.22 6.90 -9.84
C PRO A 536 -15.18 6.07 -8.55
N CYS A 537 -14.50 6.59 -7.54
CA CYS A 537 -14.48 5.95 -6.23
C CYS A 537 -15.90 5.98 -5.64
N GLN A 538 -16.41 4.82 -5.22
CA GLN A 538 -17.75 4.72 -4.68
C GLN A 538 -17.81 5.26 -3.24
N TRP A 539 -19.02 5.55 -2.75
CA TRP A 539 -19.20 6.12 -1.43
C TRP A 539 -18.57 5.28 -0.31
N LEU A 540 -17.77 5.93 0.54
CA LEU A 540 -17.20 5.33 1.74
C LEU A 540 -18.24 5.37 2.87
N CYS A 541 -18.44 4.23 3.54
CA CYS A 541 -19.50 4.09 4.55
C CYS A 541 -19.08 4.66 5.92
N GLY A 542 -20.03 4.76 6.85
CA GLY A 542 -19.81 5.35 8.18
C GLY A 542 -18.77 4.64 9.06
N LEU A 543 -18.18 3.51 8.64
CA LEU A 543 -17.04 2.89 9.33
C LEU A 543 -15.83 3.82 9.42
N TRP A 544 -15.64 4.70 8.42
CA TRP A 544 -14.58 5.71 8.44
C TRP A 544 -14.82 6.82 9.49
N GLN A 545 -16.01 6.88 10.08
CA GLN A 545 -16.42 8.00 10.94
C GLN A 545 -16.83 7.57 12.34
N LYS A 546 -17.36 6.35 12.49
CA LYS A 546 -17.74 5.84 13.80
C LYS A 546 -16.48 5.59 14.62
N ARG A 547 -16.40 6.25 15.79
CA ARG A 547 -15.49 5.87 16.89
C ARG A 547 -15.71 4.43 17.41
N SER A 548 -16.65 3.67 16.84
CA SER A 548 -17.01 2.31 17.30
C SER A 548 -15.85 1.31 17.29
N ASN A 549 -14.81 1.56 16.49
CA ASN A 549 -13.62 0.71 16.42
C ASN A 549 -12.43 1.30 17.21
N GLY A 550 -12.64 2.42 17.92
CA GLY A 550 -11.60 3.16 18.66
C GLY A 550 -10.65 3.98 17.78
N LEU A 551 -10.98 4.22 16.51
CA LEU A 551 -10.18 5.01 15.56
C LEU A 551 -10.80 6.40 15.39
N SER A 552 -9.96 7.45 15.40
CA SER A 552 -10.34 8.80 14.97
C SER A 552 -9.89 8.99 13.52
N PHE A 553 -10.76 9.54 12.68
CA PHE A 553 -10.43 9.95 11.32
C PHE A 553 -10.17 11.46 11.22
N ASP A 554 -10.52 12.20 12.27
CA ASP A 554 -10.16 13.60 12.44
C ASP A 554 -8.71 13.68 12.91
N ASP A 555 -7.87 14.35 12.11
CA ASP A 555 -6.44 14.57 12.38
C ASP A 555 -6.19 15.79 13.29
N GLY A 556 -7.26 16.47 13.73
CA GLY A 556 -7.21 17.59 14.67
C GLY A 556 -6.81 18.93 14.05
N THR A 557 -6.47 18.97 12.76
CA THR A 557 -5.97 20.18 12.10
C THR A 557 -7.06 21.18 11.71
N GLU A 558 -6.72 22.45 11.66
CA GLU A 558 -7.55 23.54 11.14
C GLU A 558 -8.00 23.24 9.69
N GLU A 559 -7.08 22.77 8.85
CA GLU A 559 -7.36 22.44 7.45
C GLU A 559 -8.41 21.33 7.34
N PHE A 560 -8.33 20.32 8.20
CA PHE A 560 -9.31 19.23 8.25
C PHE A 560 -10.70 19.72 8.65
N ARG A 561 -10.81 20.62 9.64
CA ARG A 561 -12.10 21.18 10.06
C ARG A 561 -12.75 22.01 8.95
N LEU A 562 -11.99 22.89 8.29
CA LEU A 562 -12.47 23.70 7.16
C LEU A 562 -12.89 22.82 5.99
N ALA A 563 -12.04 21.86 5.62
CA ALA A 563 -12.33 20.93 4.54
C ALA A 563 -13.58 20.10 4.84
N SER A 564 -13.74 19.63 6.08
CA SER A 564 -14.94 18.89 6.52
C SER A 564 -16.21 19.73 6.39
N ALA A 565 -16.17 21.01 6.74
CA ALA A 565 -17.33 21.90 6.62
C ALA A 565 -17.80 22.04 5.16
N VAL A 566 -16.87 22.28 4.23
CA VAL A 566 -17.19 22.43 2.80
C VAL A 566 -17.55 21.11 2.15
N ALA A 567 -16.75 20.08 2.40
CA ALA A 567 -16.92 18.83 1.70
C ALA A 567 -18.23 18.13 2.16
N ALA A 568 -18.72 18.42 3.37
CA ALA A 568 -19.99 17.91 3.90
C ALA A 568 -21.25 18.68 3.47
N ILE A 569 -21.12 19.61 2.52
CA ILE A 569 -22.29 20.27 1.92
C ILE A 569 -23.18 19.23 1.24
N ALA A 570 -24.39 19.11 1.76
CA ALA A 570 -25.37 18.09 1.40
C ALA A 570 -26.06 18.38 0.06
N PRO A 571 -26.68 17.35 -0.56
CA PRO A 571 -27.61 17.56 -1.66
C PRO A 571 -28.79 18.45 -1.27
N TRP A 572 -29.36 19.16 -2.22
CA TRP A 572 -30.47 20.10 -2.02
C TRP A 572 -31.56 19.94 -3.09
N GLY A 573 -32.80 20.15 -2.64
CA GLY A 573 -33.98 20.17 -3.49
C GLY A 573 -34.29 18.83 -4.15
N LYS A 574 -35.40 18.78 -4.87
CA LYS A 574 -35.89 17.59 -5.57
C LYS A 574 -36.25 17.94 -7.01
N VAL A 575 -35.92 17.04 -7.92
CA VAL A 575 -36.34 17.09 -9.33
C VAL A 575 -36.71 15.68 -9.78
N GLU A 576 -37.78 15.57 -10.56
CA GLU A 576 -38.22 14.30 -11.15
C GLU A 576 -37.47 14.05 -12.46
N ARG A 577 -36.76 12.92 -12.55
CA ARG A 577 -36.07 12.50 -13.77
C ARG A 577 -36.22 11.00 -13.99
N ALA A 578 -36.73 10.60 -15.16
CA ALA A 578 -36.95 9.20 -15.51
C ALA A 578 -37.77 8.41 -14.46
N GLY A 579 -38.81 9.04 -13.90
CA GLY A 579 -39.69 8.42 -12.90
C GLY A 579 -39.09 8.25 -11.51
N ARG A 580 -38.00 8.96 -11.20
CA ARG A 580 -37.35 8.97 -9.88
C ARG A 580 -37.07 10.39 -9.42
N THR A 581 -37.33 10.64 -8.14
CA THR A 581 -36.93 11.85 -7.45
C THR A 581 -35.43 11.82 -7.16
N ILE A 582 -34.68 12.77 -7.72
CA ILE A 582 -33.25 12.96 -7.47
C ILE A 582 -32.99 14.37 -6.91
N PRO A 583 -31.85 14.63 -6.26
CA PRO A 583 -31.51 15.97 -5.81
C PRO A 583 -31.41 16.96 -6.99
N ALA A 584 -31.95 18.17 -6.82
CA ALA A 584 -31.82 19.23 -7.82
C ALA A 584 -30.39 19.77 -7.90
N VAL A 585 -29.73 19.87 -6.74
CA VAL A 585 -28.29 20.12 -6.58
C VAL A 585 -27.71 18.95 -5.79
N ASP A 586 -26.75 18.21 -6.34
CA ASP A 586 -26.16 17.06 -5.63
C ASP A 586 -25.16 17.52 -4.54
N ALA A 587 -24.56 16.57 -3.83
CA ALA A 587 -23.47 16.81 -2.90
C ALA A 587 -22.30 17.52 -3.60
N ILE A 588 -21.50 18.26 -2.83
CA ILE A 588 -20.41 19.11 -3.34
C ILE A 588 -19.45 18.41 -4.31
N ARG A 589 -19.31 17.08 -4.19
CA ARG A 589 -18.47 16.25 -5.06
C ARG A 589 -18.77 16.45 -6.55
N CYS A 590 -20.02 16.65 -6.96
CA CYS A 590 -20.37 16.91 -8.36
C CYS A 590 -19.91 18.29 -8.87
N ASN A 591 -19.53 19.20 -7.96
CA ASN A 591 -18.90 20.46 -8.30
C ASN A 591 -17.38 20.36 -8.43
N LEU A 592 -16.78 19.33 -7.83
CA LEU A 592 -15.34 19.04 -7.86
C LEU A 592 -14.93 18.26 -9.11
N LEU A 593 -15.76 17.31 -9.54
CA LEU A 593 -15.46 16.38 -10.63
C LEU A 593 -16.68 16.16 -11.53
N PRO A 594 -16.49 15.82 -12.82
CA PRO A 594 -17.57 15.55 -13.77
C PRO A 594 -18.21 14.18 -13.49
N ILE A 595 -18.96 14.08 -12.39
CA ILE A 595 -19.63 12.84 -11.96
C ILE A 595 -21.11 13.09 -11.69
N SER A 596 -21.90 12.02 -11.82
CA SER A 596 -23.32 12.00 -11.46
C SER A 596 -23.70 10.67 -10.81
N ARG A 597 -24.80 10.68 -10.05
CA ARG A 597 -25.37 9.46 -9.48
C ARG A 597 -26.00 8.61 -10.58
N ASP A 598 -25.79 7.31 -10.49
CA ASP A 598 -26.46 6.36 -11.37
C ASP A 598 -27.99 6.47 -11.18
N THR A 599 -28.70 6.70 -12.28
CA THR A 599 -30.17 6.80 -12.28
C THR A 599 -30.83 5.46 -11.94
N SER A 600 -30.17 4.33 -12.22
CA SER A 600 -30.63 2.96 -11.95
C SER A 600 -30.31 2.49 -10.53
N ALA A 601 -29.22 2.98 -9.94
CA ALA A 601 -28.80 2.65 -8.58
C ALA A 601 -28.11 3.86 -7.90
N THR A 602 -28.90 4.70 -7.22
CA THR A 602 -28.49 5.99 -6.60
C THR A 602 -27.34 5.93 -5.59
N ARG A 603 -26.83 4.74 -5.30
CA ARG A 603 -25.68 4.47 -4.45
C ARG A 603 -24.34 4.50 -5.19
N TYR A 604 -24.35 4.57 -6.53
CA TYR A 604 -23.14 4.54 -7.33
C TYR A 604 -22.86 5.87 -8.04
N TRP A 605 -21.59 6.16 -8.22
CA TRP A 605 -21.07 7.29 -8.99
C TRP A 605 -20.56 6.83 -10.35
N ASN A 606 -20.96 7.55 -11.39
CA ASN A 606 -20.48 7.40 -12.76
C ASN A 606 -19.89 8.71 -13.28
N TRP A 607 -18.98 8.61 -14.23
CA TRP A 607 -18.51 9.78 -14.98
C TRP A 607 -19.64 10.37 -15.81
N ASP A 608 -19.70 11.70 -15.87
CA ASP A 608 -20.66 12.48 -16.63
C ASP A 608 -19.97 13.67 -17.29
N ASP A 609 -19.44 13.42 -18.50
CA ASP A 609 -18.77 14.44 -19.32
C ASP A 609 -19.71 15.55 -19.77
N THR A 610 -21.02 15.36 -19.65
CA THR A 610 -22.02 16.38 -19.97
C THR A 610 -22.34 17.27 -18.77
N SER A 611 -21.84 16.91 -17.58
CA SER A 611 -22.09 17.66 -16.35
C SER A 611 -21.52 19.06 -16.44
N ARG A 612 -22.41 20.04 -16.27
CA ARG A 612 -22.05 21.46 -16.12
C ARG A 612 -21.87 21.85 -14.66
N SER A 613 -22.10 20.93 -13.73
CA SER A 613 -22.00 21.19 -12.30
C SER A 613 -20.55 21.19 -11.82
N ALA A 614 -19.65 20.45 -12.49
CA ALA A 614 -18.22 20.42 -12.22
C ALA A 614 -17.56 21.73 -12.68
N VAL A 615 -17.09 22.54 -11.73
CA VAL A 615 -16.55 23.89 -11.98
C VAL A 615 -15.22 24.15 -11.30
N TRP A 616 -14.70 23.17 -10.56
CA TRP A 616 -13.41 23.25 -9.89
C TRP A 616 -12.26 23.28 -10.90
N SER A 617 -11.35 24.25 -10.74
CA SER A 617 -10.22 24.50 -11.63
C SER A 617 -8.91 24.32 -10.90
N THR A 618 -7.96 23.59 -11.50
CA THR A 618 -6.63 23.38 -10.93
C THR A 618 -5.76 24.65 -10.95
N SER A 619 -6.09 25.62 -11.80
CA SER A 619 -5.36 26.88 -11.96
C SER A 619 -5.90 28.05 -11.12
N ALA A 620 -7.00 27.86 -10.39
CA ALA A 620 -7.62 28.90 -9.58
C ALA A 620 -7.23 28.76 -8.11
N THR A 621 -7.24 29.88 -7.37
CA THR A 621 -7.07 29.86 -5.90
C THR A 621 -8.21 29.11 -5.23
N LEU A 622 -8.04 28.70 -3.96
CA LEU A 622 -9.07 27.96 -3.22
C LEU A 622 -10.38 28.76 -3.14
N LEU A 623 -10.29 30.05 -2.79
CA LEU A 623 -11.47 30.91 -2.63
C LEU A 623 -12.13 31.26 -3.96
N ASP A 624 -11.36 31.39 -5.05
CA ASP A 624 -11.95 31.56 -6.39
C ASP A 624 -12.74 30.31 -6.81
N ASN A 625 -12.22 29.12 -6.52
CA ASN A 625 -12.94 27.88 -6.74
C ASN A 625 -14.22 27.82 -5.89
N PHE A 626 -14.17 28.23 -4.62
CA PHE A 626 -15.36 28.29 -3.78
C PHE A 626 -16.43 29.25 -4.33
N ALA A 627 -16.03 30.43 -4.82
CA ALA A 627 -16.97 31.37 -5.43
C ALA A 627 -17.64 30.78 -6.67
N ARG A 628 -16.89 30.10 -7.54
CA ARG A 628 -17.42 29.39 -8.73
C ARG A 628 -18.39 28.28 -8.35
N VAL A 629 -18.03 27.47 -7.35
CA VAL A 629 -18.88 26.40 -6.83
C VAL A 629 -20.18 26.98 -6.26
N MET A 630 -20.09 28.02 -5.43
CA MET A 630 -21.27 28.69 -4.87
C MET A 630 -22.17 29.24 -5.97
N GLN A 631 -21.61 29.93 -6.95
CA GLN A 631 -22.35 30.46 -8.09
C GLN A 631 -23.06 29.34 -8.86
N ARG A 632 -22.36 28.24 -9.16
CA ARG A 632 -22.96 27.11 -9.87
C ARG A 632 -24.10 26.48 -9.10
N ARG A 633 -23.92 26.25 -7.80
CA ARG A 633 -24.96 25.66 -6.93
C ARG A 633 -26.20 26.55 -6.88
N LEU A 634 -26.06 27.87 -6.77
CA LEU A 634 -27.18 28.82 -6.81
C LEU A 634 -27.88 28.89 -8.17
N ILE A 635 -27.17 28.63 -9.27
CA ILE A 635 -27.81 28.52 -10.60
C ILE A 635 -28.60 27.21 -10.69
N ASP A 636 -28.03 26.11 -10.19
CA ASP A 636 -28.66 24.79 -10.26
C ASP A 636 -29.96 24.69 -9.45
N THR A 637 -30.18 25.56 -8.45
CA THR A 637 -31.46 25.59 -7.71
C THR A 637 -32.66 25.87 -8.60
N THR A 638 -32.48 26.56 -9.74
CA THR A 638 -33.57 26.87 -10.69
C THR A 638 -34.16 25.62 -11.35
N ARG A 639 -33.49 24.47 -11.25
CA ARG A 639 -33.88 23.21 -11.90
C ARG A 639 -34.83 22.35 -11.05
N GLY A 640 -35.04 22.68 -9.78
CA GLY A 640 -35.89 21.89 -8.90
C GLY A 640 -36.47 22.69 -7.74
N ALA A 641 -37.23 22.02 -6.88
CA ALA A 641 -37.90 22.64 -5.74
C ALA A 641 -37.24 22.18 -4.44
N GLY A 642 -36.94 23.12 -3.54
CA GLY A 642 -36.33 22.87 -2.25
C GLY A 642 -36.45 24.07 -1.34
N VAL A 643 -36.26 23.85 -0.03
CA VAL A 643 -36.28 24.91 0.98
C VAL A 643 -34.85 25.33 1.30
N GLY A 644 -34.61 26.62 1.53
CA GLY A 644 -33.28 27.14 1.85
C GLY A 644 -32.32 27.16 0.66
N LEU A 645 -31.04 27.41 0.94
CA LEU A 645 -29.97 27.45 -0.06
C LEU A 645 -29.22 26.12 -0.09
N PRO A 646 -28.59 25.74 -1.23
CA PRO A 646 -27.88 24.47 -1.41
C PRO A 646 -26.49 24.45 -0.72
N LEU A 647 -26.41 25.00 0.50
CA LEU A 647 -25.19 25.26 1.27
C LEU A 647 -25.22 24.62 2.66
N ALA A 648 -26.25 23.81 2.96
CA ALA A 648 -26.38 23.15 4.25
C ALA A 648 -25.32 22.06 4.40
N SER A 649 -24.69 21.98 5.57
CA SER A 649 -23.65 21.01 5.89
C SER A 649 -23.82 20.50 7.31
N PHE A 650 -23.40 19.25 7.53
CA PHE A 650 -23.42 18.65 8.88
C PHE A 650 -22.30 19.18 9.78
N TYR A 651 -21.24 19.74 9.18
CA TYR A 651 -20.11 20.33 9.88
C TYR A 651 -20.04 21.83 9.56
N GLY A 652 -19.60 22.63 10.52
CA GLY A 652 -19.39 24.06 10.36
C GLY A 652 -17.99 24.43 10.82
N ALA A 653 -17.35 25.34 10.09
CA ALA A 653 -16.09 25.94 10.49
C ALA A 653 -16.28 26.88 11.69
N SER A 654 -15.22 27.01 12.49
CA SER A 654 -15.10 28.07 13.49
C SER A 654 -14.71 29.39 12.81
N PHE A 655 -15.01 30.53 13.43
CA PHE A 655 -14.56 31.84 12.94
C PHE A 655 -13.04 31.98 13.02
N SER A 656 -12.40 31.37 14.01
CA SER A 656 -10.94 31.32 14.11
C SER A 656 -10.31 30.63 12.90
N ASP A 657 -10.87 29.49 12.46
CA ASP A 657 -10.38 28.79 11.26
C ASP A 657 -10.60 29.66 10.01
N LEU A 658 -11.75 30.34 9.89
CA LEU A 658 -12.05 31.25 8.78
C LEU A 658 -11.10 32.45 8.73
N LEU A 659 -10.78 33.04 9.87
CA LEU A 659 -9.88 34.18 9.97
C LEU A 659 -8.46 33.79 9.58
N LYS A 660 -7.97 32.63 10.03
CA LYS A 660 -6.67 32.09 9.60
C LYS A 660 -6.62 31.86 8.09
N LEU A 661 -7.70 31.33 7.49
CA LEU A 661 -7.82 31.21 6.04
C LEU A 661 -7.82 32.57 5.34
N TRP A 662 -8.57 33.54 5.87
CA TRP A 662 -8.61 34.91 5.35
C TRP A 662 -7.23 35.59 5.37
N ASN A 663 -6.46 35.34 6.42
CA ASN A 663 -5.12 35.87 6.62
C ASN A 663 -4.02 35.05 5.90
N GLN A 664 -4.39 34.04 5.09
CA GLN A 664 -3.46 33.18 4.35
C GLN A 664 -2.45 32.43 5.26
N GLN A 665 -2.90 32.03 6.45
CA GLN A 665 -2.08 31.34 7.45
C GLN A 665 -2.21 29.81 7.40
N LEU A 666 -2.97 29.28 6.45
CA LEU A 666 -3.25 27.85 6.30
C LEU A 666 -2.78 27.34 4.94
N ASP A 667 -2.50 26.03 4.85
CA ASP A 667 -2.17 25.39 3.58
C ASP A 667 -3.43 25.16 2.73
N GLU A 668 -3.70 26.10 1.82
CA GLU A 668 -4.83 26.00 0.88
C GLU A 668 -4.79 24.75 -0.01
N THR A 669 -3.60 24.23 -0.33
CA THR A 669 -3.44 23.01 -1.13
C THR A 669 -3.90 21.80 -0.33
N ARG A 670 -3.50 21.73 0.94
CA ARG A 670 -3.98 20.70 1.86
C ARG A 670 -5.50 20.78 2.05
N ILE A 671 -6.07 21.97 2.23
CA ILE A 671 -7.54 22.13 2.34
C ILE A 671 -8.23 21.61 1.07
N ALA A 672 -7.73 21.95 -0.12
CA ALA A 672 -8.29 21.46 -1.38
C ALA A 672 -8.23 19.92 -1.46
N ASP A 673 -7.07 19.32 -1.21
CA ASP A 673 -6.89 17.87 -1.27
C ASP A 673 -7.77 17.13 -0.23
N LEU A 674 -7.92 17.71 0.97
CA LEU A 674 -8.85 17.23 1.98
C LEU A 674 -10.31 17.35 1.53
N ILE A 675 -10.73 18.44 0.89
CA ILE A 675 -12.10 18.59 0.38
C ILE A 675 -12.41 17.48 -0.63
N HIS A 676 -11.49 17.23 -1.56
CA HIS A 676 -11.61 16.14 -2.53
C HIS A 676 -11.69 14.78 -1.81
N GLY A 677 -10.77 14.49 -0.89
CA GLY A 677 -10.76 13.24 -0.12
C GLY A 677 -12.05 13.04 0.68
N LEU A 678 -12.40 13.98 1.54
CA LEU A 678 -13.53 13.85 2.43
C LEU A 678 -14.88 13.82 1.68
N SER A 679 -14.96 14.41 0.48
CA SER A 679 -16.16 14.31 -0.39
C SER A 679 -16.53 12.88 -0.81
N LEU A 680 -15.63 11.90 -0.60
CA LEU A 680 -15.89 10.47 -0.81
C LEU A 680 -16.81 9.85 0.27
N MET A 681 -17.09 10.56 1.38
CA MET A 681 -17.82 10.04 2.53
C MET A 681 -19.35 10.11 2.38
N LYS A 682 -20.05 9.00 2.62
CA LYS A 682 -21.51 8.88 2.43
C LYS A 682 -22.34 9.67 3.46
N SER A 683 -21.94 9.65 4.74
CA SER A 683 -22.84 10.02 5.85
C SER A 683 -23.17 11.50 5.94
N TRP A 684 -22.49 12.33 5.15
CA TRP A 684 -22.79 13.75 5.06
C TRP A 684 -24.16 14.01 4.41
N ALA A 685 -24.75 12.95 3.85
CA ALA A 685 -26.05 12.93 3.21
C ALA A 685 -27.10 12.10 3.98
N SER A 686 -26.99 11.88 5.30
CA SER A 686 -28.13 11.29 6.04
C SER A 686 -29.26 12.32 6.16
N ASP A 687 -30.43 11.89 5.70
CA ASP A 687 -31.70 12.62 5.70
C ASP A 687 -32.10 13.13 7.11
N ASP A 688 -32.96 14.14 7.05
CA ASP A 688 -33.79 14.76 8.10
C ASP A 688 -33.16 15.89 8.92
N GLU A 689 -33.60 17.12 8.58
CA GLU A 689 -34.41 18.08 9.38
C GLU A 689 -34.10 18.30 10.90
N GLY A 690 -33.16 17.58 11.50
CA GLY A 690 -33.03 17.42 12.95
C GLY A 690 -32.01 18.30 13.67
N ARG A 691 -31.41 19.32 13.03
CA ARG A 691 -30.62 20.35 13.74
C ARG A 691 -31.29 21.72 13.82
N ALA A 692 -32.59 21.78 13.55
CA ALA A 692 -33.38 22.98 13.82
C ALA A 692 -33.43 23.37 15.32
N GLY A 693 -32.94 22.54 16.25
CA GLY A 693 -33.11 22.76 17.69
C GLY A 693 -31.98 23.45 18.48
N ASP A 694 -30.80 23.70 17.89
CA ASP A 694 -29.62 24.18 18.66
C ASP A 694 -28.96 25.44 18.10
N THR A 695 -29.59 26.11 17.14
CA THR A 695 -29.13 27.44 16.71
C THR A 695 -29.45 28.45 17.80
N PHE A 696 -28.44 29.21 18.19
CA PHE A 696 -28.51 30.13 19.32
C PHE A 696 -27.83 31.44 18.95
N THR A 697 -28.37 32.56 19.45
CA THR A 697 -27.88 33.91 19.23
C THR A 697 -27.46 34.52 20.58
N PRO A 698 -26.16 34.77 20.82
CA PRO A 698 -25.67 35.34 22.06
C PRO A 698 -26.11 36.79 22.24
N ASP A 699 -26.26 37.23 23.49
CA ASP A 699 -26.38 38.66 23.77
C ASP A 699 -24.98 39.30 23.70
N LEU A 700 -24.67 39.87 22.54
CA LEU A 700 -23.52 40.75 22.38
C LEU A 700 -24.06 42.17 22.51
N SER A 701 -24.18 42.68 23.73
CA SER A 701 -24.72 44.02 23.98
C SER A 701 -24.05 45.07 23.08
N PRO A 702 -24.78 46.07 22.55
CA PRO A 702 -24.19 47.13 21.73
C PRO A 702 -23.07 47.92 22.43
N THR A 703 -23.05 47.93 23.77
CA THR A 703 -22.00 48.55 24.60
C THR A 703 -20.92 47.57 25.06
N ALA A 704 -21.04 46.28 24.74
CA ALA A 704 -20.07 45.26 25.11
C ALA A 704 -18.85 45.23 24.20
N VAL A 705 -18.85 45.97 23.09
CA VAL A 705 -17.79 46.00 22.09
C VAL A 705 -17.24 47.42 21.99
N TRP A 706 -15.96 47.60 22.27
CA TRP A 706 -15.28 48.88 22.11
C TRP A 706 -13.91 48.67 21.51
N PHE A 707 -13.44 49.66 20.76
CA PHE A 707 -12.06 49.70 20.30
C PHE A 707 -11.26 50.53 21.31
N ASP A 708 -10.09 50.05 21.72
CA ASP A 708 -9.19 50.86 22.53
C ASP A 708 -8.48 51.93 21.69
N ALA A 709 -7.64 52.74 22.33
CA ALA A 709 -6.91 53.82 21.67
C ALA A 709 -5.92 53.35 20.58
N LEU A 710 -5.68 52.03 20.47
CA LEU A 710 -4.84 51.39 19.45
C LEU A 710 -5.68 50.69 18.37
N ASP A 711 -6.98 50.97 18.32
CA ASP A 711 -7.96 50.32 17.42
C ASP A 711 -8.05 48.80 17.64
N GLN A 712 -7.72 48.31 18.85
CA GLN A 712 -7.88 46.91 19.20
C GLN A 712 -9.30 46.66 19.71
N PRO A 713 -10.03 45.68 19.17
CA PRO A 713 -11.38 45.35 19.62
C PRO A 713 -11.36 44.62 20.96
N HIS A 714 -12.12 45.14 21.93
CA HIS A 714 -12.40 44.57 23.24
C HIS A 714 -13.88 44.26 23.39
N ALA A 715 -14.17 43.23 24.18
CA ALA A 715 -15.43 42.51 24.15
C ALA A 715 -15.78 41.96 25.55
N THR A 716 -16.85 42.45 26.19
CA THR A 716 -17.42 41.84 27.41
C THR A 716 -18.74 41.16 27.12
N PHE A 717 -18.72 39.84 27.00
CA PHE A 717 -19.93 39.05 26.70
C PHE A 717 -20.19 37.98 27.75
N GLU A 718 -21.46 37.71 28.01
CA GLU A 718 -21.86 36.47 28.66
C GLU A 718 -21.90 35.36 27.60
N LEU A 719 -20.96 34.42 27.69
CA LEU A 719 -20.93 33.28 26.78
C LEU A 719 -22.10 32.34 27.10
N PRO A 720 -22.86 31.90 26.08
CA PRO A 720 -23.93 30.95 26.28
C PRO A 720 -23.39 29.62 26.76
N ARG A 721 -24.01 29.05 27.79
CA ARG A 721 -23.60 27.77 28.37
C ARG A 721 -24.55 26.65 28.00
N ASP A 722 -24.00 25.46 27.79
CA ASP A 722 -24.78 24.24 27.65
C ASP A 722 -25.44 23.83 28.99
N LEU A 723 -26.29 22.80 28.95
CA LEU A 723 -26.94 22.25 30.15
C LEU A 723 -25.94 21.74 31.22
N SER A 724 -24.66 21.55 30.85
CA SER A 724 -23.58 21.12 31.73
C SER A 724 -22.70 22.28 32.24
N GLY A 725 -23.05 23.52 31.89
CA GLY A 725 -22.34 24.73 32.30
C GLY A 725 -21.08 25.05 31.49
N ARG A 726 -20.84 24.39 30.35
CA ARG A 726 -19.71 24.68 29.45
C ARG A 726 -20.09 25.74 28.43
N ASP A 727 -19.17 26.64 28.13
CA ASP A 727 -19.39 27.65 27.08
C ASP A 727 -19.55 26.98 25.71
N LEU A 728 -20.65 27.31 25.02
CA LEU A 728 -21.00 26.81 23.68
C LEU A 728 -20.17 27.48 22.57
N LEU A 729 -19.55 28.62 22.89
CA LEU A 729 -18.71 29.45 22.03
C LEU A 729 -17.45 29.84 22.81
N SER A 730 -16.26 29.77 22.21
CA SER A 730 -15.06 30.26 22.89
C SER A 730 -14.91 31.78 22.67
N ALA A 731 -14.36 32.48 23.66
CA ALA A 731 -14.06 33.91 23.54
C ALA A 731 -13.15 34.21 22.33
N THR A 732 -12.20 33.32 22.04
CA THR A 732 -11.32 33.41 20.87
C THR A 732 -12.07 33.30 19.54
N ASP A 733 -13.12 32.48 19.47
CA ASP A 733 -13.92 32.32 18.24
C ASP A 733 -14.85 33.51 18.03
N VAL A 734 -15.39 34.05 19.12
CA VAL A 734 -16.16 35.30 19.09
C VAL A 734 -15.28 36.47 18.64
N GLN A 735 -14.08 36.61 19.22
CA GLN A 735 -13.10 37.62 18.80
C GLN A 735 -12.76 37.50 17.31
N ALA A 736 -12.49 36.27 16.84
CA ALA A 736 -12.20 36.05 15.43
C ALA A 736 -13.38 36.44 14.52
N ALA A 737 -14.63 36.33 14.99
CA ALA A 737 -15.79 36.80 14.22
C ALA A 737 -15.80 38.32 14.01
N PHE A 738 -15.24 39.11 14.93
CA PHE A 738 -15.08 40.56 14.81
C PHE A 738 -13.93 40.94 13.87
N GLU A 739 -12.85 40.18 13.88
CA GLU A 739 -11.64 40.44 13.08
C GLU A 739 -11.80 40.02 11.61
N LEU A 740 -12.84 39.27 11.27
CA LEU A 740 -13.21 39.02 9.88
C LEU A 740 -13.59 40.33 9.17
N PRO A 741 -13.52 40.38 7.82
CA PRO A 741 -13.86 41.59 7.07
C PRO A 741 -15.21 42.16 7.51
N ARG A 742 -15.29 43.47 7.75
CA ARG A 742 -16.46 44.14 8.38
C ARG A 742 -17.81 43.79 7.74
N GLY A 743 -17.84 43.57 6.42
CA GLY A 743 -19.05 43.18 5.71
C GLY A 743 -19.38 41.67 5.71
N TYR A 744 -18.47 40.81 6.17
CA TYR A 744 -18.65 39.35 6.17
C TYR A 744 -19.88 38.92 6.94
N ALA A 745 -20.08 39.43 8.17
CA ALA A 745 -21.18 39.04 9.03
C ALA A 745 -22.54 39.27 8.35
N LEU A 746 -22.74 40.46 7.77
CA LEU A 746 -23.96 40.83 7.05
C LEU A 746 -24.16 39.95 5.81
N LEU A 747 -23.12 39.78 5.00
CA LEU A 747 -23.18 39.01 3.76
C LEU A 747 -23.46 37.53 4.05
N LYS A 748 -22.79 36.94 5.05
CA LYS A 748 -22.88 35.51 5.38
C LYS A 748 -24.29 35.10 5.80
N LEU A 749 -25.05 35.97 6.47
CA LEU A 749 -26.46 35.71 6.79
C LEU A 749 -27.32 35.51 5.53
N CYS A 750 -26.97 36.12 4.40
CA CYS A 750 -27.65 35.89 3.11
C CYS A 750 -27.26 34.56 2.42
N PHE A 751 -26.22 33.87 2.89
CA PHE A 751 -25.67 32.63 2.32
C PHE A 751 -25.60 31.48 3.34
N LEU A 752 -26.54 31.44 4.30
CA LEU A 752 -26.73 30.27 5.16
C LEU A 752 -27.51 29.18 4.40
N GLY A 753 -27.09 27.92 4.54
CA GLY A 753 -27.84 26.78 4.00
C GLY A 753 -29.11 26.47 4.78
N GLY A 754 -29.10 26.73 6.09
CA GLY A 754 -30.25 26.55 6.98
C GLY A 754 -31.09 27.81 7.17
N ARG A 755 -31.95 27.80 8.18
CA ARG A 755 -32.72 28.98 8.61
C ARG A 755 -31.78 30.07 9.13
N LEU A 756 -32.25 31.32 9.09
CA LEU A 756 -31.58 32.40 9.81
C LEU A 756 -31.58 32.10 11.32
N PRO A 757 -30.53 32.49 12.06
CA PRO A 757 -30.52 32.35 13.50
C PRO A 757 -31.57 33.26 14.15
N PRO A 758 -31.99 33.00 15.39
CA PRO A 758 -32.89 33.87 16.15
C PRO A 758 -32.39 35.31 16.14
N ARG A 759 -33.30 36.27 16.15
CA ARG A 759 -32.91 37.67 16.35
C ARG A 759 -32.32 37.84 17.76
N PRO A 760 -31.25 38.64 17.92
CA PRO A 760 -30.72 38.95 19.24
C PRO A 760 -31.81 39.61 20.10
N ILE A 761 -31.78 39.37 21.41
CA ILE A 761 -32.69 39.96 22.41
C ILE A 761 -31.80 40.70 23.41
N GLU A 762 -32.15 41.92 23.78
CA GLU A 762 -31.36 42.68 24.75
C GLU A 762 -31.32 41.95 26.10
N LYS A 763 -30.13 41.84 26.71
CA LYS A 763 -29.91 41.22 28.03
C LYS A 763 -30.23 39.72 28.08
N GLN A 764 -30.50 39.08 26.94
CA GLN A 764 -30.80 37.65 26.91
C GLN A 764 -30.37 36.94 25.62
N ALA A 765 -29.69 35.83 25.86
CA ALA A 765 -29.47 34.69 25.00
C ALA A 765 -30.76 34.19 24.28
N ALA A 766 -30.83 34.22 22.93
CA ALA A 766 -32.00 33.78 22.15
C ALA A 766 -31.80 32.39 21.51
N ARG A 767 -32.78 31.49 21.67
CA ARG A 767 -32.75 30.12 21.11
C ARG A 767 -33.75 29.97 19.97
N SER A 768 -33.41 29.13 18.99
CA SER A 768 -34.27 28.88 17.83
C SER A 768 -35.55 28.14 18.19
N ASP A 769 -36.66 28.64 17.63
CA ASP A 769 -38.00 28.04 17.74
C ASP A 769 -38.40 27.28 16.46
N GLY A 770 -37.56 27.30 15.43
CA GLY A 770 -37.77 26.63 14.15
C GLY A 770 -38.69 27.39 13.19
N THR A 771 -39.20 28.55 13.58
CA THR A 771 -40.07 29.40 12.75
C THR A 771 -39.28 30.39 11.89
N GLU A 772 -37.97 30.52 12.11
CA GLU A 772 -37.14 31.51 11.45
C GLU A 772 -37.10 31.28 9.93
N PRO A 773 -37.11 32.36 9.13
CA PRO A 773 -37.13 32.22 7.68
C PRO A 773 -35.78 31.73 7.15
N TYR A 774 -35.82 31.13 5.96
CA TYR A 774 -34.61 30.83 5.21
C TYR A 774 -34.11 32.07 4.45
N PRO A 775 -32.79 32.21 4.24
CA PRO A 775 -32.27 33.25 3.38
C PRO A 775 -32.83 33.18 1.97
N SER A 776 -33.11 34.35 1.38
CA SER A 776 -33.54 34.43 -0.02
C SER A 776 -32.38 34.16 -0.99
N ALA A 777 -32.68 33.62 -2.18
CA ALA A 777 -31.67 33.42 -3.23
C ALA A 777 -30.94 34.75 -3.55
N SER A 778 -29.61 34.74 -3.42
CA SER A 778 -28.78 35.95 -3.41
C SER A 778 -27.64 35.91 -4.43
N ILE A 779 -27.89 35.34 -5.61
CA ILE A 779 -26.91 35.27 -6.71
C ILE A 779 -26.51 36.67 -7.21
N ASP A 780 -27.39 37.66 -7.09
CA ASP A 780 -27.14 39.06 -7.39
C ASP A 780 -26.04 39.64 -6.49
N ILE A 781 -26.13 39.40 -5.18
CA ILE A 781 -25.10 39.80 -4.20
C ILE A 781 -23.75 39.18 -4.57
N LEU A 782 -23.73 37.88 -4.89
CA LEU A 782 -22.51 37.19 -5.30
C LEU A 782 -21.87 37.80 -6.55
N ARG A 783 -22.68 38.14 -7.56
CA ARG A 783 -22.18 38.79 -8.80
C ARG A 783 -21.63 40.19 -8.53
N MET A 784 -22.26 40.97 -7.64
CA MET A 784 -21.77 42.29 -7.24
C MET A 784 -20.42 42.17 -6.52
N LEU A 785 -20.29 41.25 -5.56
CA LEU A 785 -19.02 40.97 -4.88
C LEU A 785 -17.92 40.54 -5.85
N SER A 786 -18.20 39.60 -6.75
CA SER A 786 -17.23 39.15 -7.76
C SER A 786 -16.78 40.26 -8.70
N ALA A 787 -17.61 41.29 -8.90
CA ALA A 787 -17.29 42.48 -9.68
C ALA A 787 -16.57 43.59 -8.88
N GLY A 788 -16.25 43.36 -7.60
CA GLY A 788 -15.62 44.35 -6.72
C GLY A 788 -16.58 45.43 -6.21
N ARG A 789 -17.90 45.23 -6.35
CA ARG A 789 -18.94 46.20 -5.94
C ARG A 789 -19.44 45.91 -4.53
N MET A 790 -18.55 46.04 -3.54
CA MET A 790 -18.83 45.72 -2.14
C MET A 790 -19.97 46.55 -1.52
N PRO A 791 -20.02 47.90 -1.67
CA PRO A 791 -21.11 48.71 -1.12
C PRO A 791 -22.51 48.33 -1.65
N ASP A 792 -22.59 47.99 -2.95
CA ASP A 792 -23.84 47.57 -3.59
C ASP A 792 -24.30 46.20 -3.06
N ALA A 793 -23.36 45.27 -2.90
CA ALA A 793 -23.62 43.96 -2.32
C ALA A 793 -24.13 44.07 -0.88
N MET A 794 -23.50 44.93 -0.06
CA MET A 794 -23.89 45.20 1.33
C MET A 794 -25.28 45.84 1.41
N SER A 795 -25.54 46.88 0.61
CA SER A 795 -26.85 47.53 0.52
C SER A 795 -27.95 46.53 0.14
N ARG A 796 -27.66 45.64 -0.82
CA ARG A 796 -28.60 44.61 -1.27
C ARG A 796 -28.84 43.53 -0.22
N ALA A 797 -27.80 43.13 0.53
CA ALA A 797 -27.89 42.20 1.65
C ALA A 797 -28.79 42.75 2.76
N ALA A 798 -28.55 44.00 3.19
CA ALA A 798 -29.35 44.66 4.21
C ALA A 798 -30.83 44.76 3.82
N ALA A 799 -31.11 45.16 2.57
CA ALA A 799 -32.48 45.24 2.07
C ALA A 799 -33.19 43.87 2.10
N LYS A 800 -32.50 42.80 1.70
CA LYS A 800 -33.04 41.43 1.72
C LYS A 800 -33.30 40.92 3.14
N LEU A 801 -32.38 41.16 4.07
CA LEU A 801 -32.55 40.77 5.48
C LEU A 801 -33.70 41.55 6.15
N LYS A 802 -33.80 42.86 5.88
CA LYS A 802 -34.90 43.71 6.37
C LYS A 802 -36.26 43.21 5.87
N ALA A 803 -36.35 42.79 4.60
CA ALA A 803 -37.58 42.20 4.04
C ALA A 803 -37.97 40.86 4.71
N LEU A 804 -37.01 40.15 5.29
CA LEU A 804 -37.24 38.92 6.08
C LEU A 804 -37.48 39.20 7.57
N GLY A 805 -37.56 40.47 7.99
CA GLY A 805 -37.78 40.85 9.39
C GLY A 805 -36.51 40.96 10.24
N TYR A 806 -35.33 41.02 9.60
CA TYR A 806 -34.00 41.15 10.23
C TYR A 806 -33.39 42.53 9.91
N PRO A 807 -33.84 43.62 10.59
CA PRO A 807 -33.28 44.95 10.38
C PRO A 807 -31.82 45.02 10.83
N THR A 808 -30.97 45.72 10.08
CA THR A 808 -29.53 45.82 10.34
C THR A 808 -29.20 46.91 11.37
N LEU A 809 -28.18 46.70 12.20
CA LEU A 809 -27.60 47.71 13.10
C LEU A 809 -26.97 48.86 12.30
N ILE A 810 -26.31 48.52 11.18
CA ILE A 810 -25.65 49.47 10.29
C ILE A 810 -26.72 50.29 9.55
N PRO A 811 -26.71 51.63 9.65
CA PRO A 811 -27.63 52.50 8.89
C PRO A 811 -27.40 52.42 7.38
N ASP A 812 -28.47 52.56 6.59
CA ASP A 812 -28.40 52.46 5.12
C ASP A 812 -27.39 53.44 4.49
N ALA A 813 -27.20 54.62 5.09
CA ALA A 813 -26.20 55.60 4.65
C ALA A 813 -24.75 55.12 4.89
N ALA A 814 -24.50 54.40 5.99
CA ALA A 814 -23.18 53.90 6.35
C ALA A 814 -22.76 52.68 5.53
N LEU A 815 -23.71 51.91 4.99
CA LEU A 815 -23.44 50.77 4.09
C LEU A 815 -22.73 51.16 2.78
N ARG A 816 -22.75 52.46 2.43
CA ARG A 816 -22.06 53.03 1.26
C ARG A 816 -20.80 53.82 1.62
N SER A 817 -20.38 53.78 2.88
CA SER A 817 -19.14 54.43 3.32
C SER A 817 -17.92 53.65 2.83
N ALA A 818 -16.80 54.35 2.68
CA ALA A 818 -15.51 53.75 2.32
C ALA A 818 -14.98 52.77 3.38
N GLU A 819 -15.57 52.75 4.58
CA GLU A 819 -15.17 51.85 5.68
C GLU A 819 -15.40 50.36 5.37
N PHE A 820 -16.25 50.06 4.39
CA PHE A 820 -16.54 48.69 3.95
C PHE A 820 -15.87 48.36 2.61
N ASP A 821 -15.11 49.28 2.02
CA ASP A 821 -14.45 49.05 0.74
C ASP A 821 -13.32 48.02 0.90
N LEU A 822 -13.29 47.10 -0.06
CA LEU A 822 -12.25 46.07 -0.17
C LEU A 822 -11.69 46.12 -1.59
N ALA A 823 -10.42 45.74 -1.76
CA ALA A 823 -9.85 45.63 -3.09
C ALA A 823 -10.66 44.62 -3.93
N PRO A 824 -10.76 44.78 -5.27
CA PRO A 824 -11.51 43.84 -6.10
C PRO A 824 -11.07 42.37 -5.96
N SER A 825 -9.78 42.12 -5.66
CA SER A 825 -9.25 40.79 -5.34
C SER A 825 -9.79 40.26 -4.01
N GLU A 826 -9.86 41.08 -2.98
CA GLU A 826 -10.40 40.73 -1.67
C GLU A 826 -11.91 40.51 -1.71
N CYS A 827 -12.64 41.28 -2.53
CA CYS A 827 -14.06 41.03 -2.78
C CYS A 827 -14.31 39.62 -3.37
N ARG A 828 -13.44 39.17 -4.28
CA ARG A 828 -13.51 37.80 -4.84
C ARG A 828 -13.16 36.74 -3.79
N ARG A 829 -12.16 36.98 -2.97
CA ARG A 829 -11.81 36.09 -1.84
C ARG A 829 -12.98 35.98 -0.85
N LEU A 830 -13.63 37.11 -0.54
CA LEU A 830 -14.78 37.18 0.36
C LEU A 830 -15.97 36.41 -0.23
N ALA A 831 -16.22 36.55 -1.53
CA ALA A 831 -17.22 35.76 -2.24
C ALA A 831 -17.01 34.24 -2.10
N GLY A 832 -15.74 33.77 -2.11
CA GLY A 832 -15.39 32.38 -1.84
C GLY A 832 -15.62 31.97 -0.39
N LEU A 833 -15.26 32.83 0.57
CA LEU A 833 -15.40 32.59 2.00
C LEU A 833 -16.87 32.35 2.41
N LEU A 834 -17.81 32.96 1.69
CA LEU A 834 -19.25 32.79 1.91
C LEU A 834 -19.75 31.36 1.62
N LEU A 835 -19.05 30.54 0.84
CA LEU A 835 -19.40 29.13 0.61
C LEU A 835 -19.28 28.32 1.90
N ILE A 836 -18.30 28.64 2.76
CA ILE A 836 -17.91 27.78 3.89
C ILE A 836 -19.03 27.79 4.95
N PRO A 837 -19.63 26.63 5.29
CA PRO A 837 -20.61 26.55 6.36
C PRO A 837 -19.98 26.88 7.72
N ILE A 838 -20.72 27.58 8.58
CA ILE A 838 -20.23 28.02 9.90
C ILE A 838 -21.03 27.35 11.02
N ARG A 839 -20.38 27.12 12.16
CA ARG A 839 -21.00 26.42 13.29
C ARG A 839 -22.03 27.28 14.03
N HIS A 840 -21.75 28.58 14.23
CA HIS A 840 -22.53 29.46 15.09
C HIS A 840 -22.97 30.76 14.39
N PRO A 841 -23.91 30.70 13.42
CA PRO A 841 -24.35 31.88 12.68
C PRO A 841 -25.02 32.96 13.56
N GLY A 842 -25.55 32.60 14.74
CA GLY A 842 -26.15 33.56 15.66
C GLY A 842 -25.15 34.58 16.20
N ALA A 843 -23.88 34.22 16.37
CA ALA A 843 -22.84 35.20 16.73
C ALA A 843 -22.76 36.33 15.70
N LEU A 844 -22.81 36.02 14.40
CA LEU A 844 -22.84 37.02 13.34
C LEU A 844 -24.11 37.88 13.38
N ALA A 845 -25.27 37.29 13.71
CA ALA A 845 -26.52 38.04 13.82
C ALA A 845 -26.45 39.08 14.94
N SER A 846 -25.84 38.76 16.08
CA SER A 846 -25.62 39.70 17.18
C SER A 846 -24.71 40.87 16.80
N LEU A 847 -23.82 40.70 15.80
CA LEU A 847 -22.94 41.77 15.32
C LEU A 847 -23.65 42.78 14.41
N VAL A 848 -24.65 42.35 13.64
CA VAL A 848 -25.18 43.15 12.52
C VAL A 848 -26.69 43.32 12.49
N ILE A 849 -27.47 42.62 13.32
CA ILE A 849 -28.94 42.68 13.37
C ILE A 849 -29.41 43.40 14.62
N LYS A 850 -30.40 44.29 14.48
CA LYS A 850 -30.95 45.04 15.62
C LYS A 850 -31.63 44.09 16.62
N PRO A 851 -31.28 44.16 17.92
CA PRO A 851 -31.90 43.34 18.93
C PRO A 851 -33.39 43.67 19.10
N LYS A 852 -34.17 42.69 19.56
CA LYS A 852 -35.53 42.92 20.05
C LYS A 852 -35.43 43.49 21.47
N PRO A 853 -36.26 44.49 21.83
CA PRO A 853 -36.37 44.94 23.21
C PRO A 853 -36.84 43.77 24.08
N PHE A 854 -36.28 43.68 25.29
CA PHE A 854 -36.65 42.69 26.30
C PHE A 854 -38.07 42.90 26.83
#